data_AF-A0A5R8WIH6-F1
#
_entry.id   AF-A0A5R8WIH6-F1
#
_cell.length_a   1.000
_cell.length_b   1.000
_cell.length_c   1.000
_cell.angle_alpha   90.00
_cell.angle_beta   90.00
_cell.angle_gamma   90.00
#
_symmetry.space_group_name_H-M   'P 1'
#
loop_
_entity.id
_entity.type
_entity.pdbx_description
1 polymer ?
#
loop_
_entity_poly.entity_id
_entity_poly.type
_entity_poly.pdbx_seq_one_letter_code
_entity_poly.pdbx_strand_id
1 'polypeptide(L)'
;MAADPGVGFSAPISTSHPLRMLDAYSRRGRRWPLLLALLLLLVQPLWAQQTHKKVVLQAFWWDYWNSNYPAGWANYLTDLAPRLKSLGIDAVWIPPTVKNKNATSDVGYSPFDHYDLGDKYQKGATGTRVGTKDELLRLVAVLHANGIEVIQDVVLNHADGAGTSTGAGGQDPDSYAMSSNNGYKTFRYACYGTPLPEAGETSAEYLLRQGRWTKNYPNFHAHAGHNTTSGDMAAPYFGPDFCYGDDGGSDGYGPSTTSSYNPPQSAGYSRDQARSWLVWLKKQTGVDGFRWDAVKHFSYAAQQDWSYNLKYLAGWANGGNAMFNVGEFVGGGGDLDTYVGSVTGQNNGSEFLMGTFDFGLRDGLYSMVSGNGSFNIGNLPGYQQGQRVAQYGSGTSAVYVHRTAPFVNNHDTFRPQLDASGNYTGWNAGSELAPHIDPFDPRLSAAYAAAFAVDGNPQVFFEDLFNIGGTGKRFSHLPTSATDLPLRDDLVNLIWCHQNLHFKDGAYKVRAQQADHLVIERGAKALIGINDNWDTWQETYVDSDFAPGTRLIDYSGANGSYVYVVPQDQRVRINTPPCNGSAAFGRRGYSVWAPEGQGSSNVLPARAAATTQEWELADDLGDQNCQSLGQGGRLPDNSTNQRVVGKIYAQSGQTVTYELYPELSGTGRDLTFGLYDRQGNRLQAATGVGTITGTYTPSSTGWLALKLRNTSSTYTGQRCYVKVTYTAPSAPSALSAPAANTVAIWTGNDNSSDASSCRNWEGGLQPSATTDVLVPAGSSYMPALGSGTLQARSLTVESGATLTLAAGSTLRLAGNLSNNGTLVSNGTVALAGASTQTLGGSGALSFANLTIDNAADVQLLAPVSVTGTLALSNGHLLLGDQNLTLASTATISGADASRYVVTKNRAASGGALVRPAPAGTTLLYPVGTSASYTPLTVLNTGTTAPTVPVRVFGGVLQNGTSGAPHAQASAFVDRTWDISPSTALTAALTFQWNATDENVGFDRSRAAVMHYNGNGSWGSYSTTAVGSSGPYTVTASGVSSFSPFSIGTGGVVLPVTLLDFVAQRRGPATVQLRWATAQEQDNAGFEVEKSMDGRQYRRIGQVAGHGTSTQRQAYLFVDDAATAAAYYRLRQTDTDGKTTYSAPQYVAAGPGSELTIYPNPTTGDVRLDGLPATAQLQLALRTAPGRVVLSTPLLTAAEASAKLSAALRRAAPGLYVLTVEVNGQPQHLKVVKQ
;
A
#
# COMPACT_ATOMS: atom_id res chain seq x y z
N MET A 1 -39.87 -23.44 -51.34
CA MET A 1 -41.24 -23.38 -51.89
C MET A 1 -41.97 -22.30 -51.08
N ALA A 2 -42.34 -21.17 -51.69
CA ALA A 2 -43.65 -20.93 -52.31
C ALA A 2 -44.76 -20.94 -51.23
N ALA A 3 -45.31 -19.78 -50.82
CA ALA A 3 -46.39 -19.01 -51.48
C ALA A 3 -47.75 -19.75 -51.38
N ASP A 4 -48.91 -19.11 -51.12
CA ASP A 4 -49.31 -17.74 -51.53
C ASP A 4 -50.20 -16.99 -50.45
N PRO A 5 -51.27 -16.19 -50.67
CA PRO A 5 -51.39 -14.86 -50.01
C PRO A 5 -52.74 -14.55 -49.29
N GLY A 6 -52.93 -13.32 -48.79
CA GLY A 6 -54.26 -12.84 -48.32
C GLY A 6 -54.38 -11.41 -47.75
N VAL A 7 -54.94 -10.50 -48.54
CA VAL A 7 -55.46 -9.12 -48.27
C VAL A 7 -56.19 -8.94 -46.91
N GLY A 8 -56.23 -7.79 -46.20
CA GLY A 8 -55.72 -6.41 -46.45
C GLY A 8 -56.82 -5.33 -46.29
N PHE A 9 -56.49 -4.08 -45.91
CA PHE A 9 -57.37 -2.89 -46.01
C PHE A 9 -56.56 -1.57 -45.99
N SER A 10 -57.17 -0.44 -46.40
CA SER A 10 -56.42 0.75 -46.90
C SER A 10 -57.10 2.11 -46.64
N ALA A 11 -56.28 3.18 -46.51
CA ALA A 11 -56.63 4.59 -46.79
C ALA A 11 -55.38 5.51 -46.83
N PRO A 12 -55.09 6.22 -47.94
CA PRO A 12 -54.00 7.22 -48.02
C PRO A 12 -54.49 8.65 -48.33
N ILE A 13 -53.63 9.66 -48.14
CA ILE A 13 -53.78 11.02 -48.70
C ILE A 13 -52.45 11.45 -49.36
N SER A 14 -52.54 12.30 -50.39
CA SER A 14 -51.48 12.67 -51.36
C SER A 14 -51.33 14.20 -51.47
N THR A 15 -50.24 14.69 -52.06
CA THR A 15 -50.28 15.88 -52.95
C THR A 15 -48.97 16.07 -53.75
N SER A 16 -49.06 16.57 -54.99
CA SER A 16 -47.89 16.91 -55.82
C SER A 16 -48.19 17.92 -56.96
N HIS A 17 -47.50 19.09 -56.93
CA HIS A 17 -47.21 20.00 -58.08
C HIS A 17 -48.43 20.65 -58.81
N PRO A 18 -48.29 21.57 -59.82
CA PRO A 18 -47.10 21.97 -60.62
C PRO A 18 -46.89 23.47 -61.04
N LEU A 19 -45.68 23.74 -61.61
CA LEU A 19 -45.31 24.65 -62.74
C LEU A 19 -45.59 26.19 -62.75
N ARG A 20 -44.54 26.99 -63.05
CA ARG A 20 -44.35 27.75 -64.35
C ARG A 20 -43.04 28.58 -64.46
N MET A 21 -42.41 28.52 -65.66
CA MET A 21 -41.65 29.56 -66.44
C MET A 21 -40.52 30.39 -65.78
N LEU A 22 -39.23 30.25 -66.18
CA LEU A 22 -38.49 30.94 -67.29
C LEU A 22 -38.11 32.41 -66.99
N ASP A 23 -36.90 32.96 -67.28
CA ASP A 23 -35.61 32.44 -67.84
C ASP A 23 -34.42 33.19 -67.11
N ALA A 24 -33.26 33.71 -67.59
CA ALA A 24 -32.56 33.81 -68.89
C ALA A 24 -31.04 34.14 -68.74
N TYR A 25 -30.20 33.68 -69.69
CA TYR A 25 -28.76 34.00 -69.92
C TYR A 25 -27.74 33.70 -68.78
N SER A 26 -26.46 33.36 -69.00
CA SER A 26 -25.64 33.23 -70.23
C SER A 26 -24.63 32.04 -70.14
N ARG A 27 -23.91 31.72 -71.23
CA ARG A 27 -22.95 30.60 -71.31
C ARG A 27 -21.48 31.03 -71.27
N ARG A 28 -20.64 30.41 -70.41
CA ARG A 28 -19.19 30.11 -70.60
C ARG A 28 -18.67 29.27 -69.41
N GLY A 29 -17.59 28.50 -69.59
CA GLY A 29 -16.88 27.79 -68.49
C GLY A 29 -17.03 26.26 -68.48
N ARG A 30 -16.09 25.54 -69.12
CA ARG A 30 -16.06 24.07 -69.23
C ARG A 30 -15.55 23.37 -67.95
N ARG A 31 -16.19 22.24 -67.62
CA ARG A 31 -15.56 20.96 -67.20
C ARG A 31 -14.40 21.00 -66.15
N TRP A 32 -14.71 21.23 -64.87
CA TRP A 32 -13.80 20.88 -63.75
C TRP A 32 -14.41 20.03 -62.61
N PRO A 33 -15.66 20.21 -62.13
CA PRO A 33 -16.10 19.55 -60.88
C PRO A 33 -16.33 18.04 -61.00
N LEU A 34 -16.72 17.55 -62.19
CA LEU A 34 -17.01 16.12 -62.41
C LEU A 34 -15.75 15.23 -62.39
N LEU A 35 -14.58 15.76 -62.73
CA LEU A 35 -13.30 15.04 -62.61
C LEU A 35 -12.85 14.99 -61.15
N LEU A 36 -13.03 16.07 -60.40
CA LEU A 36 -12.71 16.12 -58.97
C LEU A 36 -13.60 15.18 -58.15
N ALA A 37 -14.89 15.10 -58.47
CA ALA A 37 -15.83 14.16 -57.86
C ALA A 37 -15.48 12.70 -58.15
N LEU A 38 -14.99 12.37 -59.35
CA LEU A 38 -14.50 11.02 -59.67
C LEU A 38 -13.19 10.69 -58.94
N LEU A 39 -12.25 11.64 -58.84
CA LEU A 39 -11.02 11.44 -58.05
C LEU A 39 -11.35 11.16 -56.57
N LEU A 40 -12.27 11.91 -55.97
CA LEU A 40 -12.68 11.73 -54.57
C LEU A 40 -13.41 10.41 -54.30
N LEU A 41 -13.92 9.72 -55.34
CA LEU A 41 -14.44 8.35 -55.25
C LEU A 41 -13.38 7.27 -55.51
N LEU A 42 -12.20 7.64 -56.03
CA LEU A 42 -11.08 6.73 -56.30
C LEU A 42 -9.99 6.76 -55.22
N VAL A 43 -9.92 7.81 -54.40
CA VAL A 43 -9.09 7.83 -53.18
C VAL A 43 -9.79 7.06 -52.06
N GLN A 44 -9.74 5.73 -52.16
CA GLN A 44 -9.80 4.90 -50.95
C GLN A 44 -8.60 5.30 -50.07
N PRO A 45 -8.78 5.51 -48.75
CA PRO A 45 -7.64 5.59 -47.86
C PRO A 45 -6.92 4.23 -47.89
N LEU A 46 -5.63 4.24 -48.21
CA LEU A 46 -4.79 3.05 -48.09
C LEU A 46 -4.62 2.72 -46.60
N TRP A 47 -5.55 1.93 -46.07
CA TRP A 47 -5.38 1.28 -44.78
C TRP A 47 -4.15 0.38 -44.85
N ALA A 48 -3.20 0.62 -43.96
CA ALA A 48 -1.96 -0.14 -43.91
C ALA A 48 -2.24 -1.57 -43.49
N GLN A 49 -1.58 -2.53 -44.15
CA GLN A 49 -1.55 -3.93 -43.77
C GLN A 49 -1.17 -4.07 -42.28
N GLN A 50 -2.01 -4.76 -41.51
CA GLN A 50 -1.84 -4.87 -40.07
C GLN A 50 -1.04 -6.13 -39.72
N THR A 51 0.26 -5.97 -39.40
CA THR A 51 1.08 -7.08 -38.89
C THR A 51 1.22 -7.02 -37.37
N HIS A 52 0.92 -8.13 -36.71
CA HIS A 52 1.27 -8.42 -35.32
C HIS A 52 2.60 -9.19 -35.27
N LYS A 53 3.59 -8.55 -34.66
CA LYS A 53 4.98 -9.00 -34.47
C LYS A 53 5.43 -8.59 -33.07
N LYS A 54 6.44 -9.27 -32.53
CA LYS A 54 7.01 -9.00 -31.20
C LYS A 54 8.51 -9.25 -31.20
N VAL A 55 9.27 -8.41 -30.50
CA VAL A 55 10.56 -8.80 -29.91
C VAL A 55 10.28 -9.39 -28.54
N VAL A 56 10.61 -10.66 -28.36
CA VAL A 56 10.36 -11.42 -27.12
C VAL A 56 11.66 -11.57 -26.35
N LEU A 57 11.66 -11.32 -25.05
CA LEU A 57 12.79 -11.62 -24.17
C LEU A 57 12.47 -12.83 -23.28
N GLN A 58 13.26 -13.90 -23.34
CA GLN A 58 13.31 -14.87 -22.24
C GLN A 58 14.01 -14.19 -21.07
N ALA A 59 13.27 -13.74 -20.06
CA ALA A 59 13.79 -12.89 -18.97
C ALA A 59 14.29 -13.70 -17.76
N PHE A 60 14.90 -14.85 -18.04
CA PHE A 60 15.52 -15.74 -17.06
C PHE A 60 16.52 -16.65 -17.78
N TRP A 61 17.30 -17.38 -16.99
CA TRP A 61 18.22 -18.43 -17.40
C TRP A 61 18.05 -19.62 -16.44
N TRP A 62 18.71 -20.76 -16.67
CA TRP A 62 18.41 -21.99 -15.93
C TRP A 62 18.47 -21.83 -14.40
N ASP A 63 19.57 -21.30 -13.85
CA ASP A 63 19.75 -21.10 -12.41
C ASP A 63 19.38 -19.68 -11.93
N TYR A 64 18.37 -19.02 -12.51
CA TYR A 64 18.04 -17.60 -12.23
C TYR A 64 17.97 -17.27 -10.73
N TRP A 65 18.88 -16.42 -10.26
CA TRP A 65 18.97 -16.01 -8.85
C TRP A 65 19.74 -14.70 -8.71
N ASN A 66 19.38 -13.90 -7.69
CA ASN A 66 20.07 -12.66 -7.35
C ASN A 66 19.95 -12.42 -5.82
N SER A 67 21.07 -12.11 -5.16
CA SER A 67 21.17 -11.92 -3.72
C SER A 67 20.37 -10.74 -3.18
N ASN A 68 20.05 -9.76 -4.03
CA ASN A 68 19.20 -8.62 -3.69
C ASN A 68 17.69 -8.98 -3.79
N TYR A 69 17.36 -10.10 -4.43
CA TYR A 69 15.98 -10.55 -4.72
C TYR A 69 15.83 -12.08 -4.44
N PRO A 70 16.18 -12.58 -3.24
CA PRO A 70 16.17 -14.00 -2.93
C PRO A 70 14.74 -14.57 -3.02
N ALA A 71 14.55 -15.54 -3.93
CA ALA A 71 13.23 -16.08 -4.30
C ALA A 71 12.18 -15.00 -4.65
N GLY A 72 12.62 -13.90 -5.26
CA GLY A 72 11.79 -12.73 -5.60
C GLY A 72 12.00 -12.23 -7.02
N TRP A 73 12.09 -13.13 -8.00
CA TRP A 73 12.33 -12.77 -9.41
C TRP A 73 11.28 -11.80 -9.98
N ALA A 74 10.04 -11.83 -9.49
CA ALA A 74 9.01 -10.86 -9.82
C ALA A 74 9.40 -9.42 -9.45
N ASN A 75 10.09 -9.24 -8.32
CA ASN A 75 10.58 -7.94 -7.88
C ASN A 75 11.79 -7.49 -8.71
N TYR A 76 12.68 -8.42 -9.07
CA TYR A 76 13.81 -8.16 -9.96
C TYR A 76 13.34 -7.67 -11.34
N LEU A 77 12.40 -8.39 -11.97
CA LEU A 77 11.84 -8.00 -13.26
C LEU A 77 10.97 -6.73 -13.19
N THR A 78 10.34 -6.46 -12.04
CA THR A 78 9.60 -5.21 -11.77
C THR A 78 10.54 -3.99 -11.85
N ASP A 79 11.72 -4.09 -11.23
CA ASP A 79 12.74 -3.02 -11.26
C ASP A 79 13.49 -2.94 -12.61
N LEU A 80 13.51 -4.04 -13.39
CA LEU A 80 14.12 -4.09 -14.73
C LEU A 80 13.21 -3.53 -15.84
N ALA A 81 11.89 -3.59 -15.69
CA ALA A 81 10.90 -3.25 -16.72
C ALA A 81 11.11 -1.90 -17.44
N PRO A 82 11.53 -0.79 -16.78
CA PRO A 82 11.82 0.48 -17.46
C PRO A 82 12.96 0.37 -18.49
N ARG A 83 13.98 -0.47 -18.22
CA ARG A 83 15.08 -0.71 -19.17
C ARG A 83 14.60 -1.53 -20.37
N LEU A 84 13.79 -2.56 -20.14
CA LEU A 84 13.23 -3.39 -21.22
C LEU A 84 12.38 -2.56 -22.18
N LYS A 85 11.59 -1.60 -21.63
CA LYS A 85 10.88 -0.61 -22.43
C LYS A 85 11.81 0.25 -23.28
N SER A 86 12.89 0.77 -22.68
CA SER A 86 13.85 1.63 -23.40
C SER A 86 14.60 0.93 -24.53
N LEU A 87 14.67 -0.41 -24.48
CA LEU A 87 15.26 -1.24 -25.53
C LEU A 87 14.29 -1.55 -26.68
N GLY A 88 12.97 -1.42 -26.49
CA GLY A 88 11.97 -1.87 -27.46
C GLY A 88 11.66 -3.37 -27.38
N ILE A 89 11.65 -3.96 -26.18
CA ILE A 89 11.09 -5.29 -25.95
C ILE A 89 9.56 -5.20 -25.94
N ASP A 90 8.88 -5.98 -26.79
CA ASP A 90 7.41 -6.00 -26.87
C ASP A 90 6.78 -6.94 -25.85
N ALA A 91 7.46 -8.05 -25.55
CA ALA A 91 6.95 -9.10 -24.69
C ALA A 91 8.05 -9.77 -23.86
N VAL A 92 7.71 -10.19 -22.63
CA VAL A 92 8.61 -10.87 -21.71
C VAL A 92 8.07 -12.26 -21.38
N TRP A 93 8.84 -13.29 -21.70
CA TRP A 93 8.63 -14.66 -21.21
C TRP A 93 9.21 -14.77 -19.80
N ILE A 94 8.30 -14.98 -18.84
CA ILE A 94 8.60 -15.22 -17.42
C ILE A 94 8.64 -16.73 -17.13
N PRO A 95 9.48 -17.20 -16.19
CA PRO A 95 9.54 -18.62 -15.83
C PRO A 95 8.22 -19.15 -15.24
N PRO A 96 8.05 -20.48 -15.10
CA PRO A 96 6.83 -21.06 -14.54
C PRO A 96 6.56 -20.54 -13.12
N THR A 97 5.34 -20.09 -12.88
CA THR A 97 4.96 -19.33 -11.67
C THR A 97 4.31 -20.17 -10.57
N VAL A 98 4.00 -21.44 -10.86
CA VAL A 98 3.27 -22.36 -9.97
C VAL A 98 4.18 -22.97 -8.90
N LYS A 99 3.58 -23.35 -7.76
CA LYS A 99 4.33 -23.98 -6.66
C LYS A 99 4.96 -25.30 -7.11
N ASN A 100 6.28 -25.34 -7.03
CA ASN A 100 7.11 -26.50 -7.35
C ASN A 100 7.37 -27.38 -6.11
N LYS A 101 7.92 -28.58 -6.34
CA LYS A 101 8.31 -29.57 -5.31
C LYS A 101 9.24 -29.00 -4.24
N ASN A 102 10.26 -28.25 -4.62
CA ASN A 102 11.13 -27.47 -3.73
C ASN A 102 10.79 -25.99 -3.94
N ALA A 103 9.78 -25.49 -3.23
CA ALA A 103 9.03 -24.27 -3.50
C ALA A 103 9.84 -23.06 -4.04
N THR A 104 10.97 -22.73 -3.39
CA THR A 104 11.82 -21.57 -3.72
C THR A 104 13.14 -21.92 -4.42
N SER A 105 13.44 -23.20 -4.58
CA SER A 105 14.71 -23.71 -5.14
C SER A 105 14.57 -24.25 -6.55
N ASP A 106 13.44 -24.87 -6.91
CA ASP A 106 13.22 -25.36 -8.27
C ASP A 106 13.02 -24.17 -9.24
N VAL A 107 13.44 -24.38 -10.49
CA VAL A 107 13.40 -23.34 -11.55
C VAL A 107 11.95 -22.99 -11.96
N GLY A 108 11.07 -23.99 -11.95
CA GLY A 108 9.69 -23.90 -12.43
C GLY A 108 9.17 -25.23 -13.03
N TYR A 109 10.08 -26.05 -13.55
CA TYR A 109 9.83 -27.30 -14.30
C TYR A 109 9.67 -28.55 -13.41
N SER A 110 9.30 -28.38 -12.14
CA SER A 110 8.93 -29.47 -11.22
C SER A 110 7.60 -29.13 -10.51
N PRO A 111 6.51 -28.86 -11.25
CA PRO A 111 5.26 -28.34 -10.68
C PRO A 111 4.61 -29.34 -9.71
N PHE A 112 4.12 -28.84 -8.58
CA PHE A 112 3.39 -29.59 -7.56
C PHE A 112 1.91 -29.18 -7.51
N ASP A 113 1.63 -27.88 -7.31
CA ASP A 113 0.27 -27.33 -7.29
C ASP A 113 0.13 -26.18 -8.29
N HIS A 114 -0.59 -26.45 -9.38
CA HIS A 114 -0.92 -25.50 -10.43
C HIS A 114 -1.71 -24.26 -9.92
N TYR A 115 -2.50 -24.41 -8.85
CA TYR A 115 -3.35 -23.33 -8.31
C TYR A 115 -2.73 -22.57 -7.12
N ASP A 116 -1.46 -22.81 -6.81
CA ASP A 116 -0.67 -22.04 -5.85
C ASP A 116 0.36 -21.19 -6.62
N LEU A 117 0.12 -19.88 -6.68
CA LEU A 117 0.97 -18.91 -7.39
C LEU A 117 1.92 -18.19 -6.44
N GLY A 118 2.28 -18.84 -5.33
CA GLY A 118 2.99 -18.20 -4.23
C GLY A 118 2.04 -17.56 -3.21
N ASP A 119 0.83 -18.10 -3.04
CA ASP A 119 -0.16 -17.65 -2.06
C ASP A 119 -0.42 -18.63 -0.91
N LYS A 120 -0.05 -19.90 -1.05
CA LYS A 120 -0.24 -20.95 -0.04
C LYS A 120 1.08 -21.43 0.56
N TYR A 121 1.08 -21.80 1.84
CA TYR A 121 2.22 -22.39 2.51
C TYR A 121 2.28 -23.89 2.22
N GLN A 122 3.03 -24.24 1.18
CA GLN A 122 3.16 -25.60 0.66
C GLN A 122 4.63 -25.87 0.34
N LYS A 123 5.09 -27.10 0.59
CA LYS A 123 6.49 -27.51 0.37
C LYS A 123 7.52 -26.58 1.04
N GLY A 124 7.19 -26.12 2.25
CA GLY A 124 8.10 -25.35 3.12
C GLY A 124 8.18 -23.85 2.84
N ALA A 125 7.46 -23.31 1.85
CA ALA A 125 7.40 -21.86 1.63
C ALA A 125 6.06 -21.39 1.05
N THR A 126 5.75 -20.12 1.30
CA THR A 126 4.56 -19.45 0.76
C THR A 126 4.78 -19.05 -0.69
N GLY A 127 5.83 -18.27 -0.96
CA GLY A 127 6.23 -17.91 -2.32
C GLY A 127 6.84 -19.07 -3.12
N THR A 128 6.95 -18.88 -4.43
CA THR A 128 7.77 -19.72 -5.33
C THR A 128 9.16 -19.09 -5.51
N ARG A 129 10.03 -19.66 -6.36
CA ARG A 129 11.29 -19.01 -6.78
C ARG A 129 11.06 -17.65 -7.47
N VAL A 130 9.86 -17.43 -8.03
CA VAL A 130 9.45 -16.16 -8.63
C VAL A 130 9.03 -15.12 -7.58
N GLY A 131 8.49 -15.55 -6.44
CA GLY A 131 8.00 -14.67 -5.37
C GLY A 131 6.63 -15.07 -4.86
N THR A 132 5.97 -14.15 -4.16
CA THR A 132 4.56 -14.31 -3.76
C THR A 132 3.60 -13.92 -4.89
N LYS A 133 2.35 -14.38 -4.79
CA LYS A 133 1.30 -14.05 -5.75
C LYS A 133 1.09 -12.54 -5.91
N ASP A 134 1.06 -11.78 -4.82
CA ASP A 134 0.94 -10.31 -4.87
C ASP A 134 2.07 -9.69 -5.73
N GLU A 135 3.30 -10.17 -5.57
CA GLU A 135 4.47 -9.66 -6.30
C GLU A 135 4.44 -10.03 -7.79
N LEU A 136 3.98 -11.24 -8.13
CA LEU A 136 3.72 -11.64 -9.51
C LEU A 136 2.63 -10.78 -10.17
N LEU A 137 1.50 -10.56 -9.48
CA LEU A 137 0.42 -9.72 -10.00
C LEU A 137 0.85 -8.27 -10.19
N ARG A 138 1.75 -7.76 -9.34
CA ARG A 138 2.43 -6.48 -9.54
C ARG A 138 3.37 -6.50 -10.74
N LEU A 139 4.23 -7.52 -10.90
CA LEU A 139 5.14 -7.60 -12.05
C LEU A 139 4.36 -7.45 -13.35
N VAL A 140 3.29 -8.24 -13.49
CA VAL A 140 2.43 -8.23 -14.67
C VAL A 140 1.88 -6.81 -14.91
N ALA A 141 1.33 -6.17 -13.88
CA ALA A 141 0.82 -4.80 -14.00
C ALA A 141 1.89 -3.74 -14.32
N VAL A 142 3.14 -3.92 -13.89
CA VAL A 142 4.26 -2.99 -14.16
C VAL A 142 4.85 -3.19 -15.56
N LEU A 143 4.95 -4.43 -16.06
CA LEU A 143 5.29 -4.70 -17.46
C LEU A 143 4.23 -4.10 -18.39
N HIS A 144 2.95 -4.28 -18.06
CA HIS A 144 1.84 -3.66 -18.78
C HIS A 144 1.90 -2.13 -18.74
N ALA A 145 2.16 -1.50 -17.59
CA ALA A 145 2.35 -0.05 -17.48
C ALA A 145 3.56 0.47 -18.29
N ASN A 146 4.52 -0.39 -18.61
CA ASN A 146 5.59 -0.11 -19.55
C ASN A 146 5.19 -0.32 -21.03
N GLY A 147 4.09 -1.00 -21.31
CA GLY A 147 3.63 -1.33 -22.66
C GLY A 147 4.11 -2.69 -23.17
N ILE A 148 4.65 -3.51 -22.26
CA ILE A 148 5.28 -4.82 -22.52
C ILE A 148 4.27 -5.91 -22.15
N GLU A 149 4.03 -6.85 -23.05
CA GLU A 149 3.19 -8.03 -22.81
C GLU A 149 3.88 -9.08 -21.92
N VAL A 150 3.08 -9.88 -21.21
CA VAL A 150 3.60 -11.00 -20.42
C VAL A 150 3.25 -12.34 -21.03
N ILE A 151 4.27 -13.15 -21.29
CA ILE A 151 4.17 -14.51 -21.79
C ILE A 151 4.44 -15.48 -20.64
N GLN A 152 3.43 -16.23 -20.21
CA GLN A 152 3.55 -17.18 -19.11
C GLN A 152 4.04 -18.53 -19.63
N ASP A 153 5.11 -19.04 -19.01
CA ASP A 153 5.51 -20.43 -19.17
C ASP A 153 4.50 -21.39 -18.50
N VAL A 154 4.07 -22.43 -19.19
CA VAL A 154 3.13 -23.43 -18.65
C VAL A 154 3.68 -24.85 -18.81
N VAL A 155 3.82 -25.53 -17.67
CA VAL A 155 4.29 -26.92 -17.55
C VAL A 155 3.09 -27.82 -17.33
N LEU A 156 2.70 -28.52 -18.40
CA LEU A 156 1.56 -29.43 -18.43
C LEU A 156 1.93 -30.85 -18.87
N ASN A 157 3.23 -31.16 -18.99
CA ASN A 157 3.65 -32.54 -19.23
C ASN A 157 3.45 -33.43 -17.98
N HIS A 158 3.92 -33.00 -16.81
CA HIS A 158 3.99 -33.83 -15.59
C HIS A 158 3.67 -33.05 -14.30
N ALA A 159 3.68 -33.75 -13.16
CA ALA A 159 3.73 -33.14 -11.81
C ALA A 159 4.66 -33.92 -10.87
N ASP A 160 5.37 -33.26 -9.96
CA ASP A 160 6.36 -33.89 -9.05
C ASP A 160 6.13 -33.46 -7.58
N GLY A 161 6.63 -34.24 -6.63
CA GLY A 161 6.57 -33.95 -5.20
C GLY A 161 5.30 -34.41 -4.50
N ALA A 162 4.65 -35.49 -4.94
CA ALA A 162 3.50 -36.08 -4.23
C ALA A 162 3.79 -36.42 -2.75
N GLY A 163 2.76 -36.38 -1.91
CA GLY A 163 2.85 -36.62 -0.47
C GLY A 163 3.21 -35.37 0.35
N THR A 164 3.43 -35.58 1.65
CA THR A 164 3.85 -34.54 2.61
C THR A 164 5.26 -33.98 2.29
N SER A 165 5.82 -33.14 3.17
CA SER A 165 7.25 -32.80 3.18
C SER A 165 8.19 -34.01 3.24
N THR A 166 7.75 -35.17 3.73
CA THR A 166 8.50 -36.45 3.74
C THR A 166 8.07 -37.42 2.64
N GLY A 167 7.17 -37.01 1.73
CA GLY A 167 6.58 -37.86 0.69
C GLY A 167 5.51 -38.85 1.21
N ALA A 168 5.25 -38.87 2.52
CA ALA A 168 4.26 -39.76 3.11
C ALA A 168 2.84 -39.42 2.61
N GLY A 169 2.00 -40.44 2.38
CA GLY A 169 0.68 -40.26 1.75
C GLY A 169 0.72 -39.88 0.27
N GLY A 170 1.91 -39.80 -0.36
CA GLY A 170 2.03 -39.57 -1.80
C GLY A 170 1.88 -40.84 -2.66
N GLN A 171 1.83 -42.02 -2.05
CA GLN A 171 1.94 -43.33 -2.70
C GLN A 171 0.62 -44.12 -2.61
N ASP A 172 0.19 -44.72 -3.73
CA ASP A 172 -0.88 -45.75 -3.83
C ASP A 172 -0.22 -47.16 -3.98
N PRO A 173 -0.92 -48.28 -3.71
CA PRO A 173 -0.31 -49.61 -3.50
C PRO A 173 -0.40 -50.62 -4.67
N ASP A 174 -0.73 -50.19 -5.89
CA ASP A 174 -0.77 -51.06 -7.09
C ASP A 174 0.66 -51.26 -7.69
N SER A 175 0.83 -51.79 -8.91
CA SER A 175 2.12 -52.23 -9.49
C SER A 175 2.48 -51.72 -10.89
N TYR A 176 1.53 -51.18 -11.66
CA TYR A 176 1.71 -50.64 -13.02
C TYR A 176 2.36 -49.25 -13.13
N ALA A 177 2.32 -48.42 -12.09
CA ALA A 177 2.79 -47.04 -12.17
C ALA A 177 4.33 -46.94 -12.25
N MET A 178 4.82 -46.43 -13.38
CA MET A 178 6.21 -46.07 -13.68
C MET A 178 7.26 -46.91 -12.94
N SER A 179 7.53 -48.09 -13.51
CA SER A 179 8.49 -49.09 -13.03
C SER A 179 9.93 -48.58 -12.79
N SER A 180 10.27 -47.40 -13.31
CA SER A 180 11.55 -46.72 -13.15
C SER A 180 11.58 -45.57 -12.12
N ASN A 181 10.44 -45.04 -11.67
CA ASN A 181 10.38 -43.76 -10.91
C ASN A 181 9.59 -43.85 -9.58
N ASN A 182 9.94 -44.85 -8.76
CA ASN A 182 9.44 -45.02 -7.38
C ASN A 182 7.91 -44.99 -7.22
N GLY A 183 7.18 -45.57 -8.18
CA GLY A 183 5.76 -45.91 -8.08
C GLY A 183 4.76 -44.75 -8.00
N TYR A 184 3.50 -45.15 -7.91
CA TYR A 184 2.27 -44.38 -7.67
C TYR A 184 2.40 -43.00 -7.05
N LYS A 185 1.75 -42.00 -7.67
CA LYS A 185 1.65 -40.64 -7.14
C LYS A 185 0.19 -40.22 -6.95
N THR A 186 -0.15 -39.78 -5.74
CA THR A 186 -1.44 -39.18 -5.37
C THR A 186 -1.18 -37.75 -4.87
N PHE A 187 -1.71 -36.74 -5.56
CA PHE A 187 -1.45 -35.33 -5.29
C PHE A 187 -2.64 -34.66 -4.60
N ARG A 188 -2.36 -34.06 -3.44
CA ARG A 188 -3.27 -33.27 -2.61
C ARG A 188 -2.54 -32.00 -2.17
N TYR A 189 -3.30 -30.92 -1.98
CA TYR A 189 -2.78 -29.57 -1.76
C TYR A 189 -3.56 -28.91 -0.62
N ALA A 190 -2.92 -27.99 0.10
CA ALA A 190 -3.64 -27.06 0.96
C ALA A 190 -4.63 -26.24 0.14
N CYS A 191 -5.74 -25.91 0.79
CA CYS A 191 -6.72 -24.95 0.31
C CYS A 191 -7.37 -24.27 1.50
N TYR A 192 -8.15 -23.20 1.28
CA TYR A 192 -8.83 -22.49 2.37
C TYR A 192 -9.76 -23.41 3.20
N GLY A 193 -10.40 -24.41 2.56
CA GLY A 193 -11.28 -25.38 3.22
C GLY A 193 -10.55 -26.54 3.92
N THR A 194 -9.32 -26.85 3.51
CA THR A 194 -8.43 -27.81 4.21
C THR A 194 -7.01 -27.25 4.22
N PRO A 195 -6.69 -26.35 5.16
CA PRO A 195 -5.39 -25.67 5.22
C PRO A 195 -4.27 -26.60 5.69
N LEU A 196 -3.01 -26.15 5.57
CA LEU A 196 -1.89 -26.84 6.22
C LEU A 196 -1.92 -26.60 7.75
N PRO A 197 -1.78 -27.63 8.61
CA PRO A 197 -1.61 -27.41 10.05
C PRO A 197 -0.27 -26.72 10.36
N GLU A 198 -0.28 -25.83 11.35
CA GLU A 198 0.90 -25.05 11.77
C GLU A 198 2.02 -25.91 12.38
N ALA A 199 1.68 -27.09 12.90
CA ALA A 199 2.63 -28.07 13.45
C ALA A 199 3.28 -28.97 12.38
N GLY A 200 2.98 -28.76 11.09
CA GLY A 200 3.30 -29.69 10.01
C GLY A 200 2.18 -30.70 9.76
N GLU A 201 2.38 -31.58 8.78
CA GLU A 201 1.33 -32.45 8.22
C GLU A 201 1.63 -33.95 8.37
N THR A 202 0.63 -34.72 8.78
CA THR A 202 0.61 -36.18 8.67
C THR A 202 0.16 -36.64 7.28
N SER A 203 0.43 -37.90 6.94
CA SER A 203 -0.07 -38.53 5.71
C SER A 203 -1.61 -38.61 5.66
N ALA A 204 -2.28 -38.74 6.81
CA ALA A 204 -3.74 -38.74 6.89
C ALA A 204 -4.32 -37.35 6.55
N GLU A 205 -3.77 -36.29 7.13
CA GLU A 205 -4.18 -34.91 6.82
C GLU A 205 -3.88 -34.54 5.35
N TYR A 206 -2.78 -35.04 4.79
CA TYR A 206 -2.48 -34.91 3.37
C TYR A 206 -3.56 -35.56 2.48
N LEU A 207 -3.92 -36.81 2.78
CA LEU A 207 -4.89 -37.60 2.00
C LEU A 207 -6.35 -37.12 2.15
N LEU A 208 -6.64 -36.20 3.06
CA LEU A 208 -7.95 -35.59 3.31
C LEU A 208 -8.20 -34.28 2.53
N ARG A 209 -7.18 -33.66 1.91
CA ARG A 209 -7.32 -32.29 1.38
C ARG A 209 -8.09 -32.17 0.07
N GLN A 210 -8.78 -31.04 -0.10
CA GLN A 210 -9.85 -30.85 -1.08
C GLN A 210 -9.51 -29.77 -2.14
N GLY A 211 -8.24 -29.67 -2.53
CA GLY A 211 -7.76 -28.66 -3.49
C GLY A 211 -8.19 -28.94 -4.94
N ARG A 212 -8.39 -27.86 -5.72
CA ARG A 212 -9.14 -27.80 -6.98
C ARG A 212 -8.93 -28.93 -8.00
N TRP A 213 -7.67 -29.29 -8.29
CA TRP A 213 -7.31 -30.31 -9.28
C TRP A 213 -6.50 -31.43 -8.63
N THR A 214 -7.12 -32.18 -7.72
CA THR A 214 -6.52 -33.41 -7.14
C THR A 214 -6.15 -34.39 -8.24
N LYS A 215 -4.94 -34.95 -8.19
CA LYS A 215 -4.48 -35.94 -9.17
C LYS A 215 -4.30 -37.29 -8.47
N ASN A 216 -4.73 -38.34 -9.12
CA ASN A 216 -4.63 -39.74 -8.70
C ASN A 216 -3.75 -40.48 -9.71
N TYR A 217 -3.23 -41.66 -9.36
CA TYR A 217 -2.38 -42.42 -10.29
C TYR A 217 -3.00 -42.69 -11.69
N PRO A 218 -4.33 -42.87 -11.87
CA PRO A 218 -4.91 -43.06 -13.22
C PRO A 218 -4.90 -41.80 -14.09
N ASN A 219 -4.56 -40.62 -13.53
CA ASN A 219 -4.39 -39.38 -14.30
C ASN A 219 -3.02 -39.30 -15.01
N PHE A 220 -2.19 -40.35 -14.93
CA PHE A 220 -0.82 -40.36 -15.40
C PHE A 220 -0.47 -41.60 -16.24
N HIS A 221 0.62 -41.55 -16.98
CA HIS A 221 1.24 -42.73 -17.59
C HIS A 221 2.29 -43.35 -16.64
N ALA A 222 2.61 -44.65 -16.76
CA ALA A 222 1.74 -45.71 -17.26
C ALA A 222 0.75 -46.13 -16.16
N HIS A 223 -0.44 -46.62 -16.53
CA HIS A 223 -1.39 -47.21 -15.58
C HIS A 223 -2.19 -48.36 -16.22
N ALA A 224 -3.02 -49.06 -15.44
CA ALA A 224 -3.73 -50.27 -15.88
C ALA A 224 -4.74 -50.08 -17.03
N GLY A 225 -5.13 -48.84 -17.36
CA GLY A 225 -5.82 -48.48 -18.60
C GLY A 225 -4.80 -48.21 -19.70
N HIS A 226 -4.04 -47.11 -19.56
CA HIS A 226 -3.03 -46.71 -20.53
C HIS A 226 -1.62 -47.21 -20.19
N ASN A 227 -1.30 -48.42 -20.68
CA ASN A 227 0.01 -49.06 -20.52
C ASN A 227 1.02 -48.69 -21.65
N THR A 228 1.03 -47.43 -22.06
CA THR A 228 2.00 -46.92 -23.04
C THR A 228 3.40 -46.97 -22.45
N THR A 229 4.30 -47.70 -23.11
CA THR A 229 5.63 -48.08 -22.61
C THR A 229 6.75 -47.73 -23.60
N SER A 230 6.43 -46.94 -24.63
CA SER A 230 7.37 -46.51 -25.68
C SER A 230 6.93 -45.17 -26.31
N GLY A 231 7.91 -44.44 -26.86
CA GLY A 231 7.70 -43.10 -27.42
C GLY A 231 7.85 -41.97 -26.40
N ASP A 232 7.96 -40.73 -26.89
CA ASP A 232 8.26 -39.53 -26.08
C ASP A 232 7.24 -39.33 -24.92
N MET A 233 5.98 -39.70 -25.11
CA MET A 233 4.90 -39.59 -24.10
C MET A 233 4.98 -40.60 -22.94
N ALA A 234 5.94 -41.54 -22.97
CA ALA A 234 6.14 -42.56 -21.94
C ALA A 234 7.56 -42.51 -21.32
N ALA A 235 8.28 -41.41 -21.53
CA ALA A 235 9.64 -41.21 -21.06
C ALA A 235 9.69 -40.14 -19.95
N PRO A 236 9.55 -40.50 -18.66
CA PRO A 236 9.49 -39.53 -17.58
C PRO A 236 10.88 -38.95 -17.27
N TYR A 237 10.98 -37.63 -17.26
CA TYR A 237 12.21 -36.91 -16.89
C TYR A 237 12.19 -36.33 -15.48
N PHE A 238 11.03 -35.89 -14.99
CA PHE A 238 10.84 -35.29 -13.67
C PHE A 238 9.86 -36.13 -12.83
N GLY A 239 8.57 -35.78 -12.88
CA GLY A 239 7.48 -36.57 -12.30
C GLY A 239 6.86 -37.56 -13.30
N PRO A 240 5.75 -38.22 -12.93
CA PRO A 240 4.89 -38.90 -13.89
C PRO A 240 4.23 -37.90 -14.86
N ASP A 241 4.20 -38.28 -16.15
CA ASP A 241 3.57 -37.52 -17.22
C ASP A 241 2.04 -37.76 -17.26
N PHE A 242 1.25 -36.75 -17.64
CA PHE A 242 -0.21 -36.77 -17.59
C PHE A 242 -0.83 -37.60 -18.72
N CYS A 243 -1.73 -38.50 -18.34
CA CYS A 243 -2.67 -39.10 -19.28
C CYS A 243 -3.86 -38.14 -19.46
N TYR A 244 -4.10 -37.76 -20.72
CA TYR A 244 -5.15 -36.81 -21.08
C TYR A 244 -6.41 -37.47 -21.66
N GLY A 245 -6.30 -38.73 -22.12
CA GLY A 245 -7.43 -39.56 -22.57
C GLY A 245 -7.83 -39.34 -24.03
N ASP A 246 -7.01 -38.59 -24.78
CA ASP A 246 -7.14 -38.38 -26.24
C ASP A 246 -5.97 -39.02 -27.02
N ASP A 247 -5.06 -39.70 -26.32
CA ASP A 247 -3.73 -40.12 -26.77
C ASP A 247 -3.65 -41.61 -27.21
N GLY A 248 -4.78 -42.30 -27.27
CA GLY A 248 -4.91 -43.68 -27.77
C GLY A 248 -5.84 -44.56 -26.93
N GLY A 249 -5.99 -44.24 -25.64
CA GLY A 249 -6.86 -44.91 -24.69
C GLY A 249 -8.26 -44.31 -24.59
N SER A 250 -9.00 -44.76 -23.56
CA SER A 250 -10.30 -44.21 -23.17
C SER A 250 -10.36 -43.98 -21.65
N ASP A 251 -9.27 -43.40 -21.13
CA ASP A 251 -8.83 -43.46 -19.74
C ASP A 251 -8.23 -42.09 -19.31
N GLY A 252 -7.24 -42.06 -18.42
CA GLY A 252 -6.70 -40.82 -17.83
C GLY A 252 -7.47 -40.29 -16.62
N TYR A 253 -8.33 -41.11 -16.02
CA TYR A 253 -9.19 -40.74 -14.89
C TYR A 253 -9.49 -41.91 -13.94
N GLY A 254 -9.70 -41.62 -12.66
CA GLY A 254 -10.12 -42.60 -11.66
C GLY A 254 -9.82 -42.19 -10.21
N PRO A 255 -10.44 -42.86 -9.22
CA PRO A 255 -10.14 -42.64 -7.80
C PRO A 255 -8.77 -43.23 -7.40
N SER A 256 -8.12 -42.62 -6.41
CA SER A 256 -7.03 -43.23 -5.64
C SER A 256 -7.61 -44.20 -4.61
N THR A 257 -6.95 -45.33 -4.37
CA THR A 257 -7.41 -46.31 -3.36
C THR A 257 -7.07 -45.90 -1.92
N THR A 258 -6.09 -45.00 -1.75
CA THR A 258 -5.60 -44.55 -0.44
C THR A 258 -6.22 -43.24 0.04
N SER A 259 -6.66 -42.36 -0.87
CA SER A 259 -7.13 -41.03 -0.49
C SER A 259 -8.57 -41.04 0.03
N SER A 260 -8.76 -40.41 1.20
CA SER A 260 -10.07 -40.16 1.78
C SER A 260 -10.89 -39.12 1.00
N TYR A 261 -10.23 -38.24 0.25
CA TYR A 261 -10.89 -37.32 -0.68
C TYR A 261 -10.64 -37.72 -2.14
N ASN A 262 -11.70 -38.16 -2.82
CA ASN A 262 -11.72 -38.44 -4.25
C ASN A 262 -12.93 -37.71 -4.87
N PRO A 263 -12.74 -36.60 -5.60
CA PRO A 263 -13.83 -35.99 -6.34
C PRO A 263 -14.21 -36.86 -7.55
N PRO A 264 -15.45 -36.75 -8.08
CA PRO A 264 -15.83 -37.44 -9.30
C PRO A 264 -14.89 -37.10 -10.47
N GLN A 265 -14.43 -38.13 -11.18
CA GLN A 265 -13.66 -37.99 -12.42
C GLN A 265 -14.32 -38.78 -13.56
N SER A 266 -14.13 -38.30 -14.79
CA SER A 266 -14.66 -38.88 -16.03
C SER A 266 -13.61 -38.82 -17.13
N ALA A 267 -13.88 -39.44 -18.29
CA ALA A 267 -13.04 -39.32 -19.48
C ALA A 267 -12.70 -37.85 -19.77
N GLY A 268 -11.42 -37.56 -20.07
CA GLY A 268 -10.91 -36.21 -20.27
C GLY A 268 -10.67 -35.37 -18.99
N TYR A 269 -10.81 -35.93 -17.78
CA TYR A 269 -10.67 -35.17 -16.52
C TYR A 269 -9.38 -34.32 -16.46
N SER A 270 -8.21 -34.91 -16.75
CA SER A 270 -6.93 -34.19 -16.74
C SER A 270 -6.94 -32.99 -17.70
N ARG A 271 -7.52 -33.15 -18.90
CA ARG A 271 -7.57 -32.12 -19.95
C ARG A 271 -8.51 -30.99 -19.55
N ASP A 272 -9.68 -31.33 -19.03
CA ASP A 272 -10.70 -30.36 -18.65
C ASP A 272 -10.30 -29.58 -17.39
N GLN A 273 -9.56 -30.21 -16.47
CA GLN A 273 -8.92 -29.53 -15.34
C GLN A 273 -7.79 -28.60 -15.77
N ALA A 274 -6.93 -29.03 -16.70
CA ALA A 274 -5.89 -28.16 -17.28
C ALA A 274 -6.49 -26.97 -18.04
N ARG A 275 -7.56 -27.18 -18.84
CA ARG A 275 -8.33 -26.10 -19.51
C ARG A 275 -8.86 -25.09 -18.48
N SER A 276 -9.46 -25.59 -17.40
CA SER A 276 -10.01 -24.77 -16.32
C SER A 276 -8.91 -23.97 -15.60
N TRP A 277 -7.77 -24.61 -15.33
CA TRP A 277 -6.60 -23.97 -14.73
C TRP A 277 -6.04 -22.86 -15.61
N LEU A 278 -5.87 -23.10 -16.90
CA LEU A 278 -5.33 -22.12 -17.85
C LEU A 278 -6.23 -20.89 -17.98
N VAL A 279 -7.55 -21.08 -18.06
CA VAL A 279 -8.52 -19.96 -18.10
C VAL A 279 -8.53 -19.20 -16.77
N TRP A 280 -8.46 -19.88 -15.62
CA TRP A 280 -8.29 -19.25 -14.31
C TRP A 280 -6.97 -18.48 -14.21
N LEU A 281 -5.86 -19.07 -14.62
CA LEU A 281 -4.51 -18.48 -14.58
C LEU A 281 -4.47 -17.19 -15.38
N LYS A 282 -4.99 -17.20 -16.61
CA LYS A 282 -5.02 -16.03 -17.48
C LYS A 282 -5.85 -14.90 -16.87
N LYS A 283 -7.02 -15.22 -16.31
CA LYS A 283 -7.88 -14.26 -15.60
C LYS A 283 -7.24 -13.72 -14.32
N GLN A 284 -6.67 -14.58 -13.50
CA GLN A 284 -6.07 -14.26 -12.20
C GLN A 284 -4.82 -13.39 -12.35
N THR A 285 -4.02 -13.62 -13.40
CA THR A 285 -2.76 -12.90 -13.64
C THR A 285 -2.91 -11.70 -14.58
N GLY A 286 -3.75 -11.82 -15.61
CA GLY A 286 -3.88 -10.85 -16.69
C GLY A 286 -2.87 -11.03 -17.84
N VAL A 287 -2.14 -12.16 -17.91
CA VAL A 287 -1.10 -12.41 -18.93
C VAL A 287 -1.65 -12.50 -20.36
N ASP A 288 -0.82 -12.12 -21.32
CA ASP A 288 -1.21 -11.91 -22.72
C ASP A 288 -1.05 -13.15 -23.60
N GLY A 289 -0.05 -13.99 -23.31
CA GLY A 289 0.28 -15.17 -24.12
C GLY A 289 1.03 -16.24 -23.34
N PHE A 290 1.43 -17.32 -24.02
CA PHE A 290 1.98 -18.53 -23.38
C PHE A 290 3.16 -19.16 -24.13
N ARG A 291 4.14 -19.65 -23.37
CA ARG A 291 5.16 -20.63 -23.80
C ARG A 291 4.76 -21.98 -23.22
N TRP A 292 4.69 -23.01 -24.05
CA TRP A 292 4.28 -24.35 -23.64
C TRP A 292 5.51 -25.25 -23.58
N ASP A 293 5.79 -25.73 -22.37
CA ASP A 293 6.86 -26.69 -22.07
C ASP A 293 6.61 -28.02 -22.77
N ALA A 294 7.66 -28.68 -23.26
CA ALA A 294 7.65 -30.11 -23.58
C ALA A 294 6.46 -30.63 -24.43
N VAL A 295 5.98 -29.86 -25.43
CA VAL A 295 4.76 -30.17 -26.23
C VAL A 295 4.86 -31.43 -27.10
N LYS A 296 6.01 -32.10 -27.13
CA LYS A 296 6.17 -33.45 -27.68
C LYS A 296 5.53 -34.55 -26.83
N HIS A 297 5.39 -34.32 -25.52
CA HIS A 297 5.20 -35.37 -24.52
C HIS A 297 3.73 -35.55 -24.08
N PHE A 298 2.79 -34.76 -24.63
CA PHE A 298 1.35 -34.87 -24.34
C PHE A 298 0.47 -34.52 -25.55
N SER A 299 -0.79 -34.96 -25.54
CA SER A 299 -1.70 -34.95 -26.70
C SER A 299 -1.85 -33.60 -27.41
N TYR A 300 -1.70 -33.62 -28.74
CA TYR A 300 -2.02 -32.49 -29.63
C TYR A 300 -3.48 -32.03 -29.53
N ALA A 301 -4.42 -32.92 -29.19
CA ALA A 301 -5.85 -32.57 -29.08
C ALA A 301 -6.13 -31.71 -27.85
N ALA A 302 -5.43 -31.98 -26.75
CA ALA A 302 -5.42 -31.14 -25.56
C ALA A 302 -4.78 -29.77 -25.85
N GLN A 303 -3.64 -29.75 -26.55
CA GLN A 303 -2.96 -28.51 -26.96
C GLN A 303 -3.85 -27.59 -27.82
N GLN A 304 -4.56 -28.17 -28.80
CA GLN A 304 -5.49 -27.44 -29.66
C GLN A 304 -6.64 -26.84 -28.85
N ASP A 305 -7.28 -27.67 -28.02
CA ASP A 305 -8.42 -27.28 -27.17
C ASP A 305 -8.04 -26.12 -26.24
N TRP A 306 -6.96 -26.28 -25.48
CA TRP A 306 -6.49 -25.26 -24.54
C TRP A 306 -6.10 -23.96 -25.24
N SER A 307 -5.38 -24.04 -26.37
CA SER A 307 -5.00 -22.86 -27.15
C SER A 307 -6.24 -22.13 -27.70
N TYR A 308 -7.25 -22.85 -28.17
CA TYR A 308 -8.50 -22.26 -28.64
C TYR A 308 -9.27 -21.58 -27.51
N ASN A 309 -9.35 -22.21 -26.34
CA ASN A 309 -10.01 -21.64 -25.15
C ASN A 309 -9.34 -20.34 -24.68
N LEU A 310 -8.00 -20.30 -24.60
CA LEU A 310 -7.25 -19.10 -24.18
C LEU A 310 -7.35 -17.92 -25.16
N LYS A 311 -7.63 -18.21 -26.43
CA LYS A 311 -7.89 -17.22 -27.47
C LYS A 311 -9.34 -16.71 -27.43
N TYR A 312 -10.33 -17.59 -27.31
CA TYR A 312 -11.72 -17.26 -27.67
C TYR A 312 -12.79 -17.57 -26.59
N LEU A 313 -12.49 -18.38 -25.58
CA LEU A 313 -13.46 -18.84 -24.56
C LEU A 313 -13.05 -18.48 -23.11
N ALA A 314 -12.05 -17.62 -22.93
CA ALA A 314 -11.61 -17.07 -21.64
C ALA A 314 -12.45 -15.87 -21.16
N GLY A 315 -13.48 -15.46 -21.91
CA GLY A 315 -14.36 -14.35 -21.59
C GLY A 315 -13.70 -13.00 -21.86
N TRP A 316 -13.60 -12.13 -20.85
CA TRP A 316 -12.90 -10.85 -21.01
C TRP A 316 -11.39 -11.02 -21.29
N ALA A 317 -10.80 -12.16 -20.89
CA ALA A 317 -9.39 -12.46 -21.06
C ALA A 317 -9.05 -13.12 -22.43
N ASN A 318 -9.99 -13.10 -23.39
CA ASN A 318 -9.78 -13.60 -24.75
C ASN A 318 -8.56 -12.96 -25.42
N GLY A 319 -7.55 -13.76 -25.78
CA GLY A 319 -6.35 -13.27 -26.49
C GLY A 319 -6.52 -13.09 -28.00
N GLY A 320 -7.56 -13.71 -28.57
CA GLY A 320 -7.90 -13.63 -29.99
C GLY A 320 -6.78 -14.08 -30.96
N ASN A 321 -6.82 -13.51 -32.16
CA ASN A 321 -5.92 -13.88 -33.25
C ASN A 321 -4.46 -13.51 -32.91
N ALA A 322 -4.24 -12.35 -32.29
CA ALA A 322 -2.92 -11.76 -32.04
C ALA A 322 -2.17 -12.37 -30.83
N MET A 323 -2.81 -13.23 -30.03
CA MET A 323 -2.19 -13.90 -28.88
C MET A 323 -0.87 -14.59 -29.27
N PHE A 324 0.22 -14.27 -28.59
CA PHE A 324 1.49 -15.00 -28.75
C PHE A 324 1.36 -16.35 -28.04
N ASN A 325 1.64 -17.44 -28.76
CA ASN A 325 1.40 -18.80 -28.28
C ASN A 325 2.38 -19.75 -28.97
N VAL A 326 3.37 -20.23 -28.23
CA VAL A 326 4.54 -20.94 -28.78
C VAL A 326 4.84 -22.23 -28.02
N GLY A 327 4.94 -23.36 -28.72
CA GLY A 327 5.33 -24.65 -28.17
C GLY A 327 6.82 -24.94 -28.32
N GLU A 328 7.40 -25.56 -27.30
CA GLU A 328 8.73 -26.17 -27.36
C GLU A 328 8.68 -27.55 -28.02
N PHE A 329 8.73 -27.56 -29.35
CA PHE A 329 8.93 -28.78 -30.12
C PHE A 329 10.37 -28.82 -30.63
N VAL A 330 11.14 -29.80 -30.18
CA VAL A 330 12.56 -29.94 -30.55
C VAL A 330 12.68 -30.76 -31.84
N GLY A 331 12.96 -30.13 -32.97
CA GLY A 331 13.07 -30.82 -34.27
C GLY A 331 13.46 -29.89 -35.42
N GLY A 332 13.71 -30.48 -36.59
CA GLY A 332 14.01 -29.76 -37.82
C GLY A 332 12.76 -29.10 -38.42
N GLY A 333 12.94 -28.18 -39.38
CA GLY A 333 11.84 -27.36 -39.91
C GLY A 333 10.60 -28.14 -40.40
N GLY A 334 10.81 -29.33 -40.97
CA GLY A 334 9.72 -30.22 -41.40
C GLY A 334 8.97 -30.92 -40.26
N ASP A 335 9.65 -31.19 -39.14
CA ASP A 335 9.02 -31.74 -37.93
C ASP A 335 8.13 -30.67 -37.28
N LEU A 336 8.64 -29.43 -37.21
CA LEU A 336 7.93 -28.26 -36.68
C LEU A 336 6.66 -27.96 -37.50
N ASP A 337 6.74 -28.03 -38.83
CA ASP A 337 5.58 -27.87 -39.71
C ASP A 337 4.57 -29.03 -39.55
N THR A 338 5.06 -30.26 -39.38
CA THR A 338 4.22 -31.44 -39.17
C THR A 338 3.47 -31.36 -37.83
N TYR A 339 4.15 -30.93 -36.77
CA TYR A 339 3.57 -30.64 -35.46
C TYR A 339 2.51 -29.53 -35.54
N VAL A 340 2.82 -28.38 -36.17
CA VAL A 340 1.87 -27.28 -36.34
C VAL A 340 0.62 -27.74 -37.10
N GLY A 341 0.80 -28.53 -38.17
CA GLY A 341 -0.32 -29.13 -38.91
C GLY A 341 -1.13 -30.12 -38.07
N SER A 342 -0.46 -30.96 -37.30
CA SER A 342 -1.08 -31.95 -36.40
C SER A 342 -1.93 -31.30 -35.33
N VAL A 343 -1.45 -30.26 -34.65
CA VAL A 343 -2.23 -29.49 -33.66
C VAL A 343 -3.36 -28.74 -34.34
N THR A 344 -3.11 -28.10 -35.49
CA THR A 344 -4.13 -27.33 -36.24
C THR A 344 -5.35 -28.18 -36.60
N GLY A 345 -5.14 -29.43 -37.02
CA GLY A 345 -6.20 -30.35 -37.45
C GLY A 345 -7.00 -31.05 -36.34
N GLN A 346 -6.58 -30.97 -35.07
CA GLN A 346 -7.32 -31.60 -33.97
C GLN A 346 -8.67 -30.94 -33.72
N ASN A 347 -9.62 -31.69 -33.15
CA ASN A 347 -10.95 -31.21 -32.76
C ASN A 347 -11.75 -30.56 -33.92
N ASN A 348 -11.46 -30.96 -35.17
CA ASN A 348 -11.96 -30.34 -36.42
C ASN A 348 -11.50 -28.89 -36.63
N GLY A 349 -10.34 -28.52 -36.08
CA GLY A 349 -9.71 -27.23 -36.27
C GLY A 349 -9.17 -27.00 -37.69
N SER A 350 -8.96 -25.72 -38.01
CA SER A 350 -8.30 -25.26 -39.24
C SER A 350 -7.53 -23.94 -39.06
N GLU A 351 -7.44 -23.42 -37.83
CA GLU A 351 -6.65 -22.22 -37.51
C GLU A 351 -5.24 -22.62 -37.05
N PHE A 352 -4.23 -21.93 -37.58
CA PHE A 352 -2.87 -21.94 -37.03
C PHE A 352 -2.86 -21.23 -35.65
N LEU A 353 -3.22 -21.99 -34.61
CA LEU A 353 -3.44 -21.50 -33.24
C LEU A 353 -2.14 -21.24 -32.46
N MET A 354 -1.14 -22.11 -32.64
CA MET A 354 0.11 -22.16 -31.87
C MET A 354 1.28 -22.40 -32.83
N GLY A 355 2.35 -21.61 -32.70
CA GLY A 355 3.62 -21.84 -33.41
C GLY A 355 4.66 -22.55 -32.53
N THR A 356 5.91 -22.52 -32.97
CA THR A 356 7.04 -23.21 -32.33
C THR A 356 8.25 -22.30 -32.17
N PHE A 357 9.13 -22.65 -31.22
CA PHE A 357 10.52 -22.21 -31.30
C PHE A 357 11.18 -22.82 -32.53
N ASP A 358 11.89 -22.00 -33.30
CA ASP A 358 12.40 -22.37 -34.62
C ASP A 358 13.72 -23.16 -34.50
N PHE A 359 13.65 -24.35 -33.88
CA PHE A 359 14.81 -25.22 -33.63
C PHE A 359 15.56 -25.56 -34.93
N GLY A 360 14.85 -25.80 -36.02
CA GLY A 360 15.43 -25.98 -37.35
C GLY A 360 16.35 -24.82 -37.75
N LEU A 361 15.85 -23.57 -37.72
CA LEU A 361 16.69 -22.39 -37.96
C LEU A 361 17.85 -22.30 -36.95
N ARG A 362 17.58 -22.57 -35.66
CA ARG A 362 18.56 -22.47 -34.59
C ARG A 362 19.75 -23.43 -34.76
N ASP A 363 19.52 -24.63 -35.29
CA ASP A 363 20.59 -25.57 -35.66
C ASP A 363 21.41 -25.05 -36.85
N GLY A 364 20.79 -24.35 -37.79
CA GLY A 364 21.48 -23.62 -38.86
C GLY A 364 22.34 -22.46 -38.32
N LEU A 365 21.83 -21.71 -37.33
CA LEU A 365 22.57 -20.63 -36.66
C LEU A 365 23.76 -21.18 -35.86
N TYR A 366 23.59 -22.29 -35.15
CA TYR A 366 24.69 -22.98 -34.47
C TYR A 366 25.73 -23.50 -35.48
N SER A 367 25.28 -24.08 -36.60
CA SER A 367 26.16 -24.56 -37.68
C SER A 367 26.98 -23.43 -38.32
N MET A 368 26.39 -22.24 -38.45
CA MET A 368 27.06 -21.03 -38.94
C MET A 368 28.15 -20.54 -37.98
N VAL A 369 27.86 -20.46 -36.67
CA VAL A 369 28.84 -20.02 -35.67
C VAL A 369 29.97 -21.05 -35.52
N SER A 370 29.63 -22.32 -35.26
CA SER A 370 30.60 -23.41 -35.07
C SER A 370 31.39 -23.75 -36.34
N GLY A 371 30.82 -23.48 -37.52
CA GLY A 371 31.51 -23.59 -38.82
C GLY A 371 32.59 -22.54 -39.05
N ASN A 372 32.70 -21.50 -38.20
CA ASN A 372 33.78 -20.50 -38.21
C ASN A 372 34.05 -19.87 -39.60
N GLY A 373 33.02 -19.55 -40.39
CA GLY A 373 33.17 -19.01 -41.75
C GLY A 373 33.46 -20.07 -42.82
N SER A 374 33.23 -21.35 -42.53
CA SER A 374 33.21 -22.46 -43.52
C SER A 374 31.79 -23.01 -43.76
N PHE A 375 30.78 -22.44 -43.10
CA PHE A 375 29.38 -22.80 -43.31
C PHE A 375 28.82 -21.98 -44.48
N ASN A 376 28.06 -22.62 -45.37
CA ASN A 376 27.39 -21.88 -46.45
C ASN A 376 26.16 -21.16 -45.89
N ILE A 377 26.33 -19.89 -45.49
CA ILE A 377 25.25 -19.06 -44.90
C ILE A 377 24.08 -18.87 -45.87
N GLY A 378 24.31 -18.97 -47.18
CA GLY A 378 23.26 -19.03 -48.19
C GLY A 378 22.23 -20.16 -47.98
N ASN A 379 22.57 -21.24 -47.26
CA ASN A 379 21.64 -22.31 -46.93
C ASN A 379 20.68 -21.97 -45.76
N LEU A 380 21.03 -21.00 -44.92
CA LEU A 380 20.34 -20.70 -43.66
C LEU A 380 18.81 -20.45 -43.80
N PRO A 381 18.30 -19.77 -44.86
CA PRO A 381 16.85 -19.64 -45.10
C PRO A 381 16.07 -20.95 -45.23
N GLY A 382 16.74 -22.05 -45.61
CA GLY A 382 16.14 -23.38 -45.81
C GLY A 382 16.08 -24.25 -44.55
N TYR A 383 16.78 -23.87 -43.48
CA TYR A 383 16.68 -24.52 -42.17
C TYR A 383 15.37 -24.16 -41.44
N GLN A 384 14.81 -22.99 -41.77
CA GLN A 384 13.65 -22.43 -41.10
C GLN A 384 12.34 -23.12 -41.52
N GLN A 385 11.52 -23.54 -40.55
CA GLN A 385 10.19 -24.14 -40.77
C GLN A 385 9.29 -23.28 -41.68
N GLY A 386 8.38 -23.87 -42.45
CA GLY A 386 7.50 -23.15 -43.39
C GLY A 386 6.32 -22.41 -42.73
N GLN A 387 5.72 -22.97 -41.68
CA GLN A 387 4.57 -22.41 -40.98
C GLN A 387 5.00 -21.29 -40.02
N ARG A 388 5.15 -20.06 -40.53
CA ARG A 388 5.69 -18.91 -39.78
C ARG A 388 4.64 -17.87 -39.38
N VAL A 389 3.65 -17.64 -40.25
CA VAL A 389 2.71 -16.51 -40.19
C VAL A 389 1.30 -16.98 -40.51
N ALA A 390 0.33 -16.62 -39.67
CA ALA A 390 -1.09 -16.80 -39.94
C ALA A 390 -1.66 -15.52 -40.59
N GLN A 391 -2.36 -15.65 -41.71
CA GLN A 391 -3.12 -14.55 -42.32
C GLN A 391 -4.60 -14.68 -41.94
N TYR A 392 -5.20 -13.61 -41.45
CA TYR A 392 -6.63 -13.50 -41.19
C TYR A 392 -7.24 -12.43 -42.11
N GLY A 393 -8.39 -12.74 -42.72
CA GLY A 393 -9.00 -11.87 -43.73
C GLY A 393 -8.23 -11.84 -45.06
N SER A 394 -8.64 -10.92 -45.94
CA SER A 394 -8.10 -10.82 -47.30
C SER A 394 -8.12 -9.37 -47.81
N GLY A 395 -7.38 -9.11 -48.90
CA GLY A 395 -7.24 -7.78 -49.47
C GLY A 395 -6.61 -6.78 -48.50
N THR A 396 -7.10 -5.54 -48.51
CA THR A 396 -6.65 -4.46 -47.60
C THR A 396 -7.00 -4.69 -46.13
N SER A 397 -7.86 -5.68 -45.82
CA SER A 397 -8.21 -6.08 -44.45
C SER A 397 -7.40 -7.30 -43.97
N ALA A 398 -6.33 -7.70 -44.67
CA ALA A 398 -5.48 -8.81 -44.27
C ALA A 398 -4.63 -8.46 -43.04
N VAL A 399 -4.83 -9.23 -41.97
CA VAL A 399 -4.06 -9.16 -40.71
C VAL A 399 -3.07 -10.31 -40.67
N TYR A 400 -1.79 -10.01 -40.56
CA TYR A 400 -0.71 -11.00 -40.50
C TYR A 400 -0.25 -11.17 -39.05
N VAL A 401 -0.16 -12.40 -38.56
CA VAL A 401 0.25 -12.70 -37.18
C VAL A 401 1.42 -13.67 -37.22
N HIS A 402 2.60 -13.21 -36.78
CA HIS A 402 3.75 -14.09 -36.63
C HIS A 402 3.51 -15.08 -35.48
N ARG A 403 3.74 -16.37 -35.73
CA ARG A 403 3.43 -17.47 -34.80
C ARG A 403 4.68 -18.13 -34.21
N THR A 404 5.75 -18.22 -34.97
CA THR A 404 7.01 -18.85 -34.55
C THR A 404 7.91 -17.90 -33.77
N ALA A 405 8.93 -18.47 -33.13
CA ALA A 405 9.97 -17.74 -32.43
C ALA A 405 11.38 -18.19 -32.88
N PRO A 406 11.97 -17.51 -33.89
CA PRO A 406 13.40 -17.56 -34.21
C PRO A 406 14.23 -17.18 -32.98
N PHE A 407 15.22 -18.01 -32.61
CA PHE A 407 16.05 -17.81 -31.42
C PHE A 407 17.49 -18.30 -31.64
N VAL A 408 18.41 -17.86 -30.78
CA VAL A 408 19.84 -18.23 -30.81
C VAL A 408 20.16 -19.17 -29.65
N ASN A 409 20.01 -18.69 -28.42
CA ASN A 409 20.11 -19.47 -27.19
C ASN A 409 18.77 -19.45 -26.41
N ASN A 410 18.64 -20.39 -25.49
CA ASN A 410 17.61 -20.45 -24.45
C ASN A 410 18.19 -21.14 -23.20
N HIS A 411 17.42 -21.28 -22.13
CA HIS A 411 17.91 -21.89 -20.87
C HIS A 411 18.31 -23.39 -20.91
N ASP A 412 17.98 -24.12 -21.97
CA ASP A 412 18.29 -25.56 -22.12
C ASP A 412 19.49 -25.76 -23.01
N THR A 413 19.67 -24.88 -23.99
CA THR A 413 20.83 -24.86 -24.89
C THR A 413 22.01 -24.10 -24.29
N PHE A 414 21.80 -23.26 -23.27
CA PHE A 414 22.83 -22.45 -22.64
C PHE A 414 23.09 -22.91 -21.19
N ARG A 415 24.17 -23.68 -20.96
CA ARG A 415 24.44 -24.32 -19.66
C ARG A 415 25.89 -24.07 -19.19
N PRO A 416 26.24 -22.84 -18.79
CA PRO A 416 27.61 -22.51 -18.38
C PRO A 416 28.03 -23.25 -17.10
N GLN A 417 29.32 -23.57 -17.01
CA GLN A 417 30.00 -23.83 -15.74
C GLN A 417 30.43 -22.48 -15.16
N LEU A 418 30.34 -22.33 -13.83
CA LEU A 418 30.48 -21.04 -13.15
C LEU A 418 31.60 -21.05 -12.11
N ASP A 419 32.33 -19.94 -11.98
CA ASP A 419 33.16 -19.67 -10.81
C ASP A 419 32.32 -19.16 -9.61
N ALA A 420 32.97 -18.95 -8.46
CA ALA A 420 32.31 -18.47 -7.24
C ALA A 420 31.75 -17.02 -7.33
N SER A 421 32.11 -16.26 -8.38
CA SER A 421 31.55 -14.94 -8.70
C SER A 421 30.47 -15.01 -9.79
N GLY A 422 30.24 -16.19 -10.36
CA GLY A 422 29.31 -16.46 -11.46
C GLY A 422 29.85 -16.10 -12.85
N ASN A 423 31.17 -16.00 -13.03
CA ASN A 423 31.77 -15.92 -14.37
C ASN A 423 31.76 -17.29 -15.06
N TYR A 424 31.67 -17.32 -16.39
CA TYR A 424 31.74 -18.59 -17.13
C TYR A 424 33.17 -19.14 -17.13
N THR A 425 33.31 -20.43 -16.82
CA THR A 425 34.60 -21.16 -16.81
C THR A 425 34.63 -22.33 -17.80
N GLY A 426 33.50 -22.66 -18.41
CA GLY A 426 33.31 -23.77 -19.34
C GLY A 426 31.82 -24.00 -19.58
N TRP A 427 31.47 -25.17 -20.14
CA TRP A 427 30.10 -25.51 -20.54
C TRP A 427 29.72 -26.91 -20.05
N ASN A 428 28.45 -27.10 -19.69
CA ASN A 428 27.91 -28.37 -19.20
C ASN A 428 27.07 -29.04 -20.30
N ALA A 429 27.75 -29.43 -21.39
CA ALA A 429 27.14 -30.06 -22.56
C ALA A 429 26.34 -31.34 -22.24
N GLY A 430 26.65 -32.04 -21.14
CA GLY A 430 25.85 -33.18 -20.65
C GLY A 430 24.51 -32.80 -20.01
N SER A 431 24.20 -31.50 -19.95
CA SER A 431 22.90 -30.94 -19.55
C SER A 431 22.31 -30.01 -20.62
N GLU A 432 22.92 -29.95 -21.81
CA GLU A 432 22.44 -29.15 -22.94
C GLU A 432 21.45 -29.95 -23.79
N LEU A 433 20.29 -29.36 -24.09
CA LEU A 433 19.27 -29.97 -24.96
C LEU A 433 19.68 -29.94 -26.44
N ALA A 434 20.42 -28.90 -26.83
CA ALA A 434 21.20 -28.81 -28.07
C ALA A 434 22.40 -27.87 -27.81
N PRO A 435 23.54 -28.02 -28.51
CA PRO A 435 24.78 -27.31 -28.18
C PRO A 435 24.63 -25.78 -28.10
N HIS A 436 25.25 -25.16 -27.10
CA HIS A 436 25.26 -23.69 -26.92
C HIS A 436 25.88 -22.94 -28.10
N ILE A 437 25.49 -21.67 -28.27
CA ILE A 437 26.25 -20.67 -29.03
C ILE A 437 26.95 -19.77 -28.01
N ASP A 438 28.28 -19.74 -28.01
CA ASP A 438 29.06 -18.95 -27.04
C ASP A 438 28.75 -17.44 -27.21
N PRO A 439 28.33 -16.72 -26.16
CA PRO A 439 27.88 -15.35 -26.25
C PRO A 439 29.05 -14.34 -26.23
N PHE A 440 30.29 -14.82 -26.32
CA PHE A 440 31.47 -14.03 -26.62
C PHE A 440 32.01 -14.31 -28.04
N ASP A 441 31.50 -15.32 -28.77
CA ASP A 441 31.87 -15.52 -30.17
C ASP A 441 31.45 -14.29 -31.01
N PRO A 442 32.34 -13.71 -31.83
CA PRO A 442 32.01 -12.54 -32.64
C PRO A 442 30.93 -12.74 -33.71
N ARG A 443 30.47 -13.97 -33.98
CA ARG A 443 29.34 -14.28 -34.87
C ARG A 443 27.97 -14.24 -34.20
N LEU A 444 27.89 -14.07 -32.87
CA LEU A 444 26.62 -13.94 -32.14
C LEU A 444 25.72 -12.86 -32.75
N SER A 445 26.30 -11.72 -33.15
CA SER A 445 25.62 -10.61 -33.83
C SER A 445 25.07 -11.00 -35.20
N ALA A 446 25.80 -11.78 -35.99
CA ALA A 446 25.34 -12.30 -37.29
C ALA A 446 24.19 -13.30 -37.11
N ALA A 447 24.27 -14.15 -36.08
CA ALA A 447 23.21 -15.11 -35.75
C ALA A 447 21.91 -14.40 -35.33
N TYR A 448 22.01 -13.36 -34.50
CA TYR A 448 20.87 -12.51 -34.17
C TYR A 448 20.38 -11.71 -35.39
N ALA A 449 21.26 -11.17 -36.24
CA ALA A 449 20.84 -10.46 -37.46
C ALA A 449 19.99 -11.35 -38.38
N ALA A 450 20.36 -12.63 -38.53
CA ALA A 450 19.55 -13.62 -39.23
C ALA A 450 18.18 -13.85 -38.56
N ALA A 451 18.15 -14.16 -37.24
CA ALA A 451 16.92 -14.39 -36.49
C ALA A 451 15.95 -13.19 -36.51
N PHE A 452 16.48 -11.97 -36.53
CA PHE A 452 15.69 -10.74 -36.66
C PHE A 452 15.21 -10.49 -38.11
N ALA A 453 15.95 -10.92 -39.14
CA ALA A 453 15.59 -10.71 -40.55
C ALA A 453 14.53 -11.70 -41.09
N VAL A 454 14.53 -12.97 -40.64
CA VAL A 454 13.53 -13.98 -41.06
C VAL A 454 12.10 -13.67 -40.58
N ASP A 455 11.09 -14.41 -41.03
CA ASP A 455 9.74 -14.31 -40.46
C ASP A 455 9.61 -15.04 -39.12
N GLY A 456 8.81 -14.46 -38.21
CA GLY A 456 8.63 -14.92 -36.83
C GLY A 456 8.82 -13.79 -35.84
N ASN A 457 8.58 -14.05 -34.55
CA ASN A 457 8.83 -13.12 -33.46
C ASN A 457 10.22 -13.41 -32.88
N PRO A 458 11.27 -12.61 -33.14
CA PRO A 458 12.61 -12.91 -32.65
C PRO A 458 12.64 -12.97 -31.12
N GLN A 459 13.09 -14.11 -30.59
CA GLN A 459 13.44 -14.26 -29.18
C GLN A 459 14.89 -13.83 -28.96
N VAL A 460 15.07 -13.01 -27.93
CA VAL A 460 16.37 -12.68 -27.34
C VAL A 460 16.48 -13.43 -26.00
N PHE A 461 17.66 -13.99 -25.72
CA PHE A 461 17.96 -14.65 -24.45
C PHE A 461 18.58 -13.67 -23.44
N PHE A 462 18.32 -13.86 -22.14
CA PHE A 462 18.80 -12.95 -21.10
C PHE A 462 20.33 -12.83 -21.09
N GLU A 463 21.06 -13.95 -21.09
CA GLU A 463 22.52 -13.95 -20.96
C GLU A 463 23.26 -13.56 -22.26
N ASP A 464 22.54 -13.55 -23.39
CA ASP A 464 23.00 -12.99 -24.66
C ASP A 464 22.82 -11.46 -24.68
N LEU A 465 21.68 -10.94 -24.23
CA LEU A 465 21.41 -9.50 -24.20
C LEU A 465 22.25 -8.78 -23.14
N PHE A 466 22.28 -9.35 -21.93
CA PHE A 466 22.99 -8.80 -20.78
C PHE A 466 24.25 -9.63 -20.48
N ASN A 467 25.42 -9.00 -20.47
CA ASN A 467 26.66 -9.69 -20.11
C ASN A 467 26.76 -9.83 -18.59
N ILE A 468 26.35 -10.99 -18.07
CA ILE A 468 26.53 -11.39 -16.66
C ILE A 468 27.65 -12.41 -16.45
N GLY A 469 28.20 -12.99 -17.52
CA GLY A 469 29.18 -14.07 -17.50
C GLY A 469 30.66 -13.67 -17.38
N GLY A 470 30.96 -12.38 -17.47
CA GLY A 470 32.34 -11.86 -17.36
C GLY A 470 32.48 -10.65 -16.43
N THR A 471 31.50 -10.41 -15.55
CA THR A 471 31.44 -9.20 -14.70
C THR A 471 31.74 -9.46 -13.23
N GLY A 472 31.77 -10.73 -12.78
CA GLY A 472 31.75 -11.11 -11.37
C GLY A 472 30.47 -10.70 -10.63
N LYS A 473 29.38 -10.42 -11.38
CA LYS A 473 28.13 -9.83 -10.85
C LYS A 473 26.88 -10.67 -11.11
N ARG A 474 26.97 -11.88 -11.68
CA ARG A 474 25.82 -12.80 -11.94
C ARG A 474 24.83 -12.81 -10.77
N PHE A 475 25.34 -12.94 -9.56
CA PHE A 475 24.53 -13.09 -8.36
C PHE A 475 24.16 -11.77 -7.64
N SER A 476 24.81 -10.64 -7.93
CA SER A 476 24.70 -9.42 -7.09
C SER A 476 24.44 -8.12 -7.85
N HIS A 477 24.30 -8.16 -9.18
CA HIS A 477 23.95 -6.99 -9.99
C HIS A 477 22.60 -6.38 -9.60
N LEU A 478 22.46 -5.07 -9.77
CA LEU A 478 21.17 -4.39 -9.66
C LEU A 478 20.52 -4.28 -11.06
N PRO A 479 19.22 -4.61 -11.22
CA PRO A 479 18.56 -4.54 -12.53
C PRO A 479 18.58 -3.13 -13.14
N THR A 480 18.62 -2.09 -12.32
CA THR A 480 18.73 -0.68 -12.74
C THR A 480 20.15 -0.25 -13.12
N SER A 481 21.19 -1.03 -12.79
CA SER A 481 22.60 -0.66 -13.03
C SER A 481 23.05 -1.05 -14.43
N ALA A 482 23.45 -0.05 -15.24
CA ALA A 482 24.09 -0.28 -16.54
C ALA A 482 25.53 -0.80 -16.41
N THR A 483 26.13 -0.73 -15.22
CA THR A 483 27.52 -1.15 -14.96
C THR A 483 27.61 -2.58 -14.42
N ASP A 484 26.71 -2.97 -13.50
CA ASP A 484 26.66 -4.36 -13.00
C ASP A 484 25.91 -5.30 -13.96
N LEU A 485 24.97 -4.75 -14.74
CA LEU A 485 24.20 -5.45 -15.77
C LEU A 485 24.35 -4.74 -17.13
N PRO A 486 25.53 -4.82 -17.79
CA PRO A 486 25.80 -4.19 -19.08
C PRO A 486 25.15 -4.95 -20.25
N LEU A 487 24.93 -4.24 -21.36
CA LEU A 487 24.27 -4.74 -22.58
C LEU A 487 25.29 -5.03 -23.70
N ARG A 488 24.98 -5.99 -24.58
CA ARG A 488 25.71 -6.17 -25.86
C ARG A 488 25.16 -5.23 -26.94
N ASP A 489 25.99 -4.30 -27.41
CA ASP A 489 25.55 -3.19 -28.28
C ASP A 489 24.96 -3.64 -29.62
N ASP A 490 25.51 -4.69 -30.24
CA ASP A 490 24.97 -5.25 -31.49
C ASP A 490 23.51 -5.70 -31.35
N LEU A 491 23.16 -6.34 -30.23
CA LEU A 491 21.79 -6.77 -29.97
C LEU A 491 20.87 -5.57 -29.70
N VAL A 492 21.34 -4.54 -28.98
CA VAL A 492 20.60 -3.29 -28.77
C VAL A 492 20.33 -2.59 -30.11
N ASN A 493 21.32 -2.53 -31.00
CA ASN A 493 21.18 -1.98 -32.35
C ASN A 493 20.23 -2.80 -33.23
N LEU A 494 20.28 -4.13 -33.18
CA LEU A 494 19.38 -5.01 -33.94
C LEU A 494 17.92 -4.90 -33.48
N ILE A 495 17.67 -4.84 -32.16
CA ILE A 495 16.32 -4.59 -31.62
C ILE A 495 15.84 -3.19 -32.06
N TRP A 496 16.68 -2.16 -31.94
CA TRP A 496 16.36 -0.81 -32.39
C TRP A 496 16.00 -0.78 -33.89
N CYS A 497 16.82 -1.43 -34.74
CA CYS A 497 16.59 -1.53 -36.18
C CYS A 497 15.26 -2.22 -36.48
N HIS A 498 14.99 -3.36 -35.84
CA HIS A 498 13.74 -4.10 -36.02
C HIS A 498 12.50 -3.24 -35.74
N GLN A 499 12.51 -2.50 -34.62
CA GLN A 499 11.39 -1.66 -34.21
C GLN A 499 11.24 -0.39 -35.06
N ASN A 500 12.33 0.36 -35.28
CA ASN A 500 12.29 1.68 -35.91
C ASN A 500 12.24 1.60 -37.45
N LEU A 501 12.76 0.52 -38.03
CA LEU A 501 12.69 0.25 -39.47
C LEU A 501 11.52 -0.68 -39.83
N HIS A 502 10.73 -1.12 -38.83
CA HIS A 502 9.51 -1.90 -39.00
C HIS A 502 9.69 -3.20 -39.81
N PHE A 503 10.70 -4.00 -39.48
CA PHE A 503 11.13 -5.18 -40.26
C PHE A 503 9.96 -6.08 -40.68
N LYS A 504 9.10 -6.50 -39.74
CA LYS A 504 8.03 -7.47 -40.05
C LYS A 504 6.83 -6.87 -40.82
N ASP A 505 6.80 -5.55 -41.02
CA ASP A 505 5.77 -4.89 -41.86
C ASP A 505 6.15 -4.92 -43.35
N GLY A 506 7.38 -5.31 -43.69
CA GLY A 506 7.81 -5.61 -45.06
C GLY A 506 7.85 -7.13 -45.31
N ALA A 507 7.51 -7.55 -46.53
CA ALA A 507 7.52 -8.97 -46.91
C ALA A 507 8.94 -9.58 -46.83
N TYR A 508 9.07 -10.77 -46.26
CA TYR A 508 10.33 -11.52 -46.23
C TYR A 508 10.75 -11.96 -47.63
N LYS A 509 11.93 -11.54 -48.08
CA LYS A 509 12.52 -11.92 -49.37
C LYS A 509 14.00 -12.22 -49.22
N VAL A 510 14.43 -13.42 -49.58
CA VAL A 510 15.86 -13.72 -49.75
C VAL A 510 16.32 -13.10 -51.06
N ARG A 511 17.41 -12.33 -51.05
CA ARG A 511 17.90 -11.56 -52.20
C ARG A 511 19.27 -12.00 -52.71
N ALA A 512 20.12 -12.53 -51.83
CA ALA A 512 21.37 -13.19 -52.21
C ALA A 512 21.66 -14.36 -51.27
N GLN A 513 22.16 -15.45 -51.84
CA GLN A 513 22.61 -16.65 -51.14
C GLN A 513 24.00 -17.03 -51.69
N GLN A 514 25.04 -16.68 -50.97
CA GLN A 514 26.43 -17.01 -51.27
C GLN A 514 27.03 -17.78 -50.09
N ALA A 515 28.24 -18.34 -50.25
CA ALA A 515 28.90 -19.11 -49.20
C ALA A 515 29.02 -18.33 -47.89
N ASP A 516 29.50 -17.08 -47.98
CA ASP A 516 29.80 -16.23 -46.82
C ASP A 516 28.86 -15.02 -46.73
N HIS A 517 27.90 -14.87 -47.65
CA HIS A 517 27.02 -13.68 -47.72
C HIS A 517 25.55 -14.03 -47.95
N LEU A 518 24.72 -13.66 -46.98
CA LEU A 518 23.27 -13.76 -47.05
C LEU A 518 22.67 -12.36 -47.00
N VAL A 519 21.82 -12.02 -47.97
CA VAL A 519 21.06 -10.75 -47.98
C VAL A 519 19.57 -11.06 -47.94
N ILE A 520 18.89 -10.55 -46.92
CA ILE A 520 17.44 -10.64 -46.73
C ILE A 520 16.85 -9.23 -46.81
N GLU A 521 15.83 -9.05 -47.66
CA GLU A 521 14.99 -7.87 -47.65
C GLU A 521 13.73 -8.11 -46.81
N ARG A 522 13.34 -7.07 -46.08
CA ARG A 522 11.99 -6.84 -45.59
C ARG A 522 11.35 -5.83 -46.52
N GLY A 523 10.61 -6.27 -47.54
CA GLY A 523 10.25 -5.51 -48.75
C GLY A 523 10.08 -3.99 -48.57
N ALA A 524 11.00 -3.21 -49.13
CA ALA A 524 11.10 -1.74 -49.04
C ALA A 524 11.13 -1.12 -47.62
N LYS A 525 11.44 -1.90 -46.59
CA LYS A 525 11.72 -1.46 -45.21
C LYS A 525 13.21 -1.45 -44.93
N ALA A 526 13.87 -2.60 -45.09
CA ALA A 526 15.30 -2.78 -44.84
C ALA A 526 15.89 -3.93 -45.66
N LEU A 527 17.17 -3.82 -46.02
CA LEU A 527 18.03 -4.87 -46.54
C LEU A 527 19.07 -5.23 -45.46
N ILE A 528 18.94 -6.43 -44.89
CA ILE A 528 19.85 -6.96 -43.87
C ILE A 528 20.87 -7.84 -44.60
N GLY A 529 22.13 -7.41 -44.60
CA GLY A 529 23.27 -8.21 -45.07
C GLY A 529 23.97 -8.87 -43.89
N ILE A 530 24.29 -10.17 -44.03
CA ILE A 530 24.83 -11.04 -42.96
C ILE A 530 26.05 -11.78 -43.52
N ASN A 531 27.12 -11.84 -42.73
CA ASN A 531 28.44 -12.38 -43.08
C ASN A 531 29.03 -13.13 -41.88
N ASP A 532 29.52 -14.36 -42.10
CA ASP A 532 30.20 -15.18 -41.07
C ASP A 532 31.71 -15.36 -41.33
N ASN A 533 32.25 -14.72 -42.37
CA ASN A 533 33.69 -14.69 -42.62
C ASN A 533 34.43 -13.88 -41.53
N TRP A 534 35.57 -14.40 -41.10
CA TRP A 534 36.32 -13.83 -39.97
C TRP A 534 36.91 -12.44 -40.26
N ASP A 535 37.58 -12.26 -41.40
CA ASP A 535 38.34 -11.03 -41.75
C ASP A 535 37.88 -10.36 -43.05
N THR A 536 37.09 -11.04 -43.91
CA THR A 536 36.73 -10.57 -45.25
C THR A 536 35.39 -9.81 -45.24
N TRP A 537 35.39 -8.59 -45.78
CA TRP A 537 34.16 -7.86 -46.13
C TRP A 537 33.46 -8.54 -47.31
N GLN A 538 32.15 -8.72 -47.20
CA GLN A 538 31.34 -9.31 -48.28
C GLN A 538 30.45 -8.25 -48.94
N GLU A 539 30.50 -8.20 -50.28
CA GLU A 539 29.75 -7.25 -51.09
C GLU A 539 29.00 -7.95 -52.22
N THR A 540 27.71 -7.67 -52.36
CA THR A 540 26.93 -8.12 -53.51
C THR A 540 25.91 -7.08 -53.95
N TYR A 541 25.51 -7.13 -55.23
CA TYR A 541 24.38 -6.38 -55.75
C TYR A 541 23.10 -7.23 -55.68
N VAL A 542 21.99 -6.62 -55.28
CA VAL A 542 20.66 -7.25 -55.19
C VAL A 542 19.60 -6.39 -55.85
N ASP A 543 18.66 -7.01 -56.56
CA ASP A 543 17.43 -6.34 -57.00
C ASP A 543 16.55 -6.07 -55.77
N SER A 544 16.20 -4.81 -55.51
CA SER A 544 15.45 -4.40 -54.30
C SER A 544 14.04 -3.89 -54.61
N ASP A 545 13.13 -3.88 -53.63
CA ASP A 545 11.80 -3.24 -53.82
C ASP A 545 11.86 -1.70 -53.65
N PHE A 546 13.00 -1.13 -53.25
CA PHE A 546 13.13 0.32 -53.05
C PHE A 546 13.02 1.08 -54.37
N ALA A 547 12.33 2.21 -54.35
CA ALA A 547 12.12 3.02 -55.55
C ALA A 547 13.43 3.70 -56.02
N PRO A 548 13.62 3.89 -57.34
CA PRO A 548 14.72 4.70 -57.85
C PRO A 548 14.77 6.10 -57.21
N GLY A 549 15.96 6.52 -56.80
CA GLY A 549 16.18 7.78 -56.07
C GLY A 549 15.99 7.69 -54.55
N THR A 550 15.50 6.59 -53.99
CA THR A 550 15.54 6.36 -52.54
C THR A 550 17.00 6.44 -52.06
N ARG A 551 17.22 7.16 -50.96
CA ARG A 551 18.51 7.28 -50.28
C ARG A 551 18.54 6.27 -49.13
N LEU A 552 19.45 5.30 -49.16
CA LEU A 552 19.62 4.27 -48.14
C LEU A 552 20.89 4.54 -47.32
N ILE A 553 20.83 4.30 -46.01
CA ILE A 553 21.97 4.31 -45.10
C ILE A 553 22.01 3.03 -44.27
N ASP A 554 23.19 2.65 -43.78
CA ASP A 554 23.40 1.50 -42.91
C ASP A 554 23.18 1.87 -41.44
N TYR A 555 22.03 1.47 -40.88
CA TYR A 555 21.65 1.70 -39.49
C TYR A 555 22.38 0.81 -38.47
N SER A 556 23.19 -0.16 -38.92
CA SER A 556 24.22 -0.73 -38.04
C SER A 556 25.35 0.27 -37.78
N GLY A 557 25.58 1.19 -38.70
CA GLY A 557 26.71 2.11 -38.71
C GLY A 557 28.03 1.49 -39.15
N ALA A 558 28.09 0.19 -39.50
CA ALA A 558 29.32 -0.50 -39.91
C ALA A 558 29.97 0.15 -41.15
N ASN A 559 29.14 0.60 -42.10
CA ASN A 559 29.56 1.32 -43.30
C ASN A 559 29.74 2.85 -43.09
N GLY A 560 29.72 3.32 -41.85
CA GLY A 560 29.86 4.74 -41.51
C GLY A 560 28.73 5.61 -42.06
N SER A 561 29.06 6.83 -42.49
CA SER A 561 28.08 7.80 -43.03
C SER A 561 27.85 7.69 -44.55
N TYR A 562 28.04 6.50 -45.14
CA TYR A 562 27.84 6.29 -46.57
C TYR A 562 26.34 6.23 -46.92
N VAL A 563 25.96 6.92 -48.00
CA VAL A 563 24.58 6.93 -48.51
C VAL A 563 24.53 6.30 -49.89
N TYR A 564 23.77 5.21 -50.05
CA TYR A 564 23.51 4.60 -51.34
C TYR A 564 22.25 5.22 -51.96
N VAL A 565 22.34 5.75 -53.18
CA VAL A 565 21.16 6.21 -53.93
C VAL A 565 20.72 5.10 -54.86
N VAL A 566 19.49 4.61 -54.68
CA VAL A 566 18.93 3.50 -55.47
C VAL A 566 18.88 3.91 -56.96
N PRO A 567 19.52 3.17 -57.88
CA PRO A 567 19.56 3.51 -59.30
C PRO A 567 18.23 3.20 -60.02
N GLN A 568 18.15 3.56 -61.30
CA GLN A 568 16.95 3.37 -62.13
C GLN A 568 16.60 1.89 -62.38
N ASP A 569 17.58 0.99 -62.26
CA ASP A 569 17.41 -0.46 -62.33
C ASP A 569 17.23 -1.12 -60.94
N GLN A 570 17.00 -0.32 -59.89
CA GLN A 570 16.68 -0.75 -58.51
C GLN A 570 17.71 -1.67 -57.81
N ARG A 571 18.86 -1.91 -58.43
CA ARG A 571 19.93 -2.74 -57.87
C ARG A 571 20.68 -2.01 -56.77
N VAL A 572 20.69 -2.57 -55.57
CA VAL A 572 21.37 -2.03 -54.39
C VAL A 572 22.62 -2.85 -54.09
N ARG A 573 23.73 -2.16 -53.84
CA ARG A 573 24.98 -2.76 -53.40
C ARG A 573 24.97 -2.87 -51.87
N ILE A 574 24.95 -4.09 -51.36
CA ILE A 574 24.98 -4.38 -49.92
C ILE A 574 26.40 -4.83 -49.57
N ASN A 575 27.06 -4.04 -48.72
CA ASN A 575 28.38 -4.31 -48.19
C ASN A 575 28.28 -4.60 -46.68
N THR A 576 28.86 -5.70 -46.23
CA THR A 576 28.66 -6.26 -44.89
C THR A 576 30.01 -6.56 -44.22
N PRO A 577 30.22 -6.10 -42.97
CA PRO A 577 31.49 -6.24 -42.28
C PRO A 577 31.83 -7.70 -41.95
N PRO A 578 33.12 -8.04 -41.81
CA PRO A 578 33.57 -9.31 -41.23
C PRO A 578 33.25 -9.42 -39.73
N CYS A 579 33.48 -10.61 -39.17
CA CYS A 579 33.20 -10.88 -37.75
C CYS A 579 34.29 -10.40 -36.78
N ASN A 580 35.50 -10.08 -37.22
CA ASN A 580 36.61 -9.62 -36.37
C ASN A 580 36.35 -8.32 -35.56
N GLY A 581 35.27 -7.57 -35.85
CA GLY A 581 34.95 -6.30 -35.17
C GLY A 581 35.78 -5.09 -35.64
N SER A 582 36.43 -5.18 -36.80
CA SER A 582 37.22 -4.09 -37.40
C SER A 582 36.40 -2.94 -37.98
N ALA A 583 35.08 -3.11 -38.10
CA ALA A 583 34.18 -2.10 -38.65
C ALA A 583 33.89 -0.96 -37.67
N ALA A 584 33.28 0.12 -38.19
CA ALA A 584 32.85 1.23 -37.35
C ALA A 584 31.90 0.77 -36.23
N PHE A 585 32.01 1.41 -35.06
CA PHE A 585 31.35 1.01 -33.80
C PHE A 585 31.66 -0.40 -33.29
N GLY A 586 32.65 -1.09 -33.88
CA GLY A 586 33.02 -2.46 -33.50
C GLY A 586 32.07 -3.54 -34.04
N ARG A 587 31.24 -3.21 -35.04
CA ARG A 587 30.23 -4.11 -35.65
C ARG A 587 30.86 -5.36 -36.25
N ARG A 588 30.12 -6.47 -36.16
CA ARG A 588 30.60 -7.82 -36.52
C ARG A 588 29.58 -8.55 -37.38
N GLY A 589 29.92 -8.91 -38.61
CA GLY A 589 29.13 -9.83 -39.42
C GLY A 589 27.72 -9.39 -39.87
N TYR A 590 27.30 -8.13 -39.69
CA TYR A 590 25.99 -7.66 -40.14
C TYR A 590 25.96 -6.18 -40.58
N SER A 591 25.00 -5.84 -41.43
CA SER A 591 24.68 -4.48 -41.90
C SER A 591 23.18 -4.33 -42.15
N VAL A 592 22.61 -3.14 -41.95
CA VAL A 592 21.15 -2.91 -42.03
C VAL A 592 20.83 -1.67 -42.86
N TRP A 593 20.63 -1.85 -44.16
CA TRP A 593 20.42 -0.77 -45.11
C TRP A 593 18.94 -0.40 -45.24
N ALA A 594 18.57 0.82 -44.86
CA ALA A 594 17.19 1.30 -44.91
C ALA A 594 17.12 2.79 -45.29
N PRO A 595 15.93 3.35 -45.63
CA PRO A 595 15.83 4.73 -46.09
C PRO A 595 16.32 5.77 -45.07
N GLU A 596 17.08 6.75 -45.53
CA GLU A 596 17.55 7.88 -44.74
C GLU A 596 16.37 8.60 -44.05
N GLY A 597 16.56 9.00 -42.80
CA GLY A 597 15.53 9.72 -42.03
C GLY A 597 14.55 8.86 -41.22
N GLN A 598 14.78 7.54 -41.10
CA GLN A 598 14.09 6.77 -40.04
C GLN A 598 14.77 7.12 -38.70
N GLY A 599 14.10 7.84 -37.81
CA GLY A 599 14.77 8.28 -36.58
C GLY A 599 14.03 9.24 -35.67
N SER A 600 12.73 9.05 -35.42
CA SER A 600 12.03 9.73 -34.31
C SER A 600 10.70 9.09 -33.90
N SER A 601 10.53 7.77 -34.06
CA SER A 601 9.35 7.06 -33.55
C SER A 601 9.58 6.70 -32.08
N ASN A 602 8.65 7.11 -31.20
CA ASN A 602 8.44 6.38 -29.96
C ASN A 602 7.95 4.98 -30.38
N VAL A 603 8.67 3.92 -29.99
CA VAL A 603 8.23 2.54 -30.22
C VAL A 603 6.82 2.42 -29.65
N LEU A 604 5.84 2.09 -30.51
CA LEU A 604 4.44 2.00 -30.09
C LEU A 604 4.34 0.85 -29.08
N PRO A 605 3.75 1.07 -27.89
CA PRO A 605 3.67 0.01 -26.90
C PRO A 605 2.83 -1.14 -27.44
N ALA A 606 3.33 -2.37 -27.32
CA ALA A 606 2.65 -3.57 -27.83
C ALA A 606 1.24 -3.73 -27.26
N ARG A 607 1.03 -3.25 -26.02
CA ARG A 607 -0.24 -3.27 -25.30
C ARG A 607 -0.56 -1.96 -24.57
N ALA A 608 -1.81 -1.84 -24.11
CA ALA A 608 -2.24 -0.74 -23.26
C ALA A 608 -1.63 -0.80 -21.84
N ALA A 609 -1.45 0.38 -21.23
CA ALA A 609 -0.84 0.54 -19.91
C ALA A 609 -1.67 0.00 -18.73
N ALA A 610 -2.99 -0.13 -18.92
CA ALA A 610 -3.88 -0.69 -17.92
C ALA A 610 -3.83 -2.22 -17.91
N THR A 611 -4.09 -2.81 -16.74
CA THR A 611 -4.13 -4.24 -16.46
C THR A 611 -5.49 -4.61 -15.90
N THR A 612 -6.03 -5.77 -16.29
CA THR A 612 -7.21 -6.37 -15.68
C THR A 612 -6.83 -7.70 -15.06
N GLN A 613 -7.26 -7.94 -13.81
CA GLN A 613 -7.03 -9.17 -13.04
C GLN A 613 -8.35 -9.57 -12.36
N GLU A 614 -8.65 -10.87 -12.29
CA GLU A 614 -9.88 -11.42 -11.71
C GLU A 614 -9.54 -12.52 -10.68
N TRP A 615 -9.87 -12.25 -9.41
CA TRP A 615 -9.72 -13.21 -8.31
C TRP A 615 -11.00 -14.02 -8.15
N GLU A 616 -10.86 -15.34 -7.98
CA GLU A 616 -11.96 -16.22 -7.56
C GLU A 616 -11.82 -16.56 -6.07
N LEU A 617 -12.83 -16.18 -5.28
CA LEU A 617 -12.99 -16.55 -3.88
C LEU A 617 -13.69 -17.92 -3.79
N ALA A 618 -12.91 -18.98 -3.63
CA ALA A 618 -13.39 -20.36 -3.48
C ALA A 618 -12.58 -21.12 -2.42
N ASP A 619 -13.20 -22.08 -1.73
CA ASP A 619 -12.56 -22.82 -0.61
C ASP A 619 -11.43 -23.75 -1.07
N ASP A 620 -11.38 -24.08 -2.36
CA ASP A 620 -10.35 -24.91 -3.00
C ASP A 620 -9.14 -24.10 -3.53
N LEU A 621 -9.17 -22.77 -3.35
CA LEU A 621 -8.11 -21.80 -3.68
C LEU A 621 -7.61 -21.05 -2.43
N GLY A 622 -6.39 -20.52 -2.49
CA GLY A 622 -5.76 -19.88 -1.33
C GLY A 622 -5.47 -20.87 -0.19
N ASP A 623 -5.20 -20.38 1.01
CA ASP A 623 -4.93 -21.20 2.22
C ASP A 623 -5.06 -20.34 3.49
N GLN A 624 -5.47 -20.95 4.61
CA GLN A 624 -5.62 -20.29 5.91
C GLN A 624 -4.41 -20.45 6.84
N ASN A 625 -3.41 -21.29 6.52
CA ASN A 625 -2.20 -21.43 7.34
C ASN A 625 -1.56 -20.05 7.63
N CYS A 626 -1.04 -19.86 8.83
CA CYS A 626 -0.54 -18.56 9.28
C CYS A 626 0.73 -18.05 8.56
N GLN A 627 1.35 -18.85 7.69
CA GLN A 627 2.44 -18.41 6.82
C GLN A 627 1.93 -18.02 5.42
N SER A 628 0.69 -18.39 5.07
CA SER A 628 0.03 -18.11 3.78
C SER A 628 -0.45 -16.66 3.69
N LEU A 629 -0.75 -16.19 2.47
CA LEU A 629 -1.23 -14.81 2.27
C LEU A 629 -2.65 -14.56 2.85
N GLY A 630 -3.38 -15.61 3.24
CA GLY A 630 -4.75 -15.52 3.76
C GLY A 630 -5.80 -15.04 2.74
N GLN A 631 -5.42 -15.04 1.46
CA GLN A 631 -6.28 -14.67 0.33
C GLN A 631 -7.08 -15.89 -0.15
N GLY A 632 -8.21 -15.66 -0.82
CA GLY A 632 -9.08 -16.76 -1.28
C GLY A 632 -10.12 -17.19 -0.25
N GLY A 633 -10.61 -18.42 -0.38
CA GLY A 633 -11.75 -18.94 0.38
C GLY A 633 -13.08 -18.38 -0.11
N ARG A 634 -14.14 -19.19 -0.13
CA ARG A 634 -15.50 -18.68 -0.38
C ARG A 634 -15.96 -17.87 0.83
N LEU A 635 -17.01 -17.05 0.66
CA LEU A 635 -17.58 -16.35 1.82
C LEU A 635 -18.12 -17.36 2.85
N PRO A 636 -17.87 -17.19 4.15
CA PRO A 636 -18.23 -18.20 5.14
C PRO A 636 -19.75 -18.29 5.34
N ASP A 637 -20.24 -19.50 5.63
CA ASP A 637 -21.65 -19.74 5.94
C ASP A 637 -22.04 -19.06 7.26
N ASN A 638 -23.20 -18.39 7.26
CA ASN A 638 -23.80 -17.77 8.44
C ASN A 638 -22.87 -16.76 9.15
N SER A 639 -22.04 -16.05 8.38
CA SER A 639 -21.00 -15.17 8.93
C SER A 639 -20.74 -13.94 8.05
N THR A 640 -20.51 -12.81 8.72
CA THR A 640 -20.10 -11.51 8.16
C THR A 640 -18.59 -11.31 8.18
N ASN A 641 -17.80 -12.35 8.48
CA ASN A 641 -16.34 -12.30 8.45
C ASN A 641 -15.82 -11.85 7.08
N GLN A 642 -14.72 -11.10 7.10
CA GLN A 642 -14.19 -10.44 5.92
C GLN A 642 -13.05 -11.26 5.29
N ARG A 643 -13.32 -11.84 4.12
CA ARG A 643 -12.30 -12.50 3.30
C ARG A 643 -11.41 -11.46 2.62
N VAL A 644 -10.12 -11.79 2.47
CA VAL A 644 -9.21 -11.05 1.60
C VAL A 644 -9.31 -11.63 0.20
N VAL A 645 -9.63 -10.79 -0.77
CA VAL A 645 -9.67 -11.14 -2.19
C VAL A 645 -8.25 -11.23 -2.74
N GLY A 646 -7.46 -10.18 -2.50
CA GLY A 646 -6.08 -10.03 -2.98
C GLY A 646 -5.60 -8.59 -2.83
N LYS A 647 -4.47 -8.26 -3.47
CA LYS A 647 -3.93 -6.90 -3.49
C LYS A 647 -3.57 -6.44 -4.91
N ILE A 648 -3.63 -5.14 -5.13
CA ILE A 648 -3.19 -4.45 -6.36
C ILE A 648 -2.19 -3.36 -6.03
N TYR A 649 -1.28 -3.06 -6.94
CA TYR A 649 -0.31 -1.97 -6.79
C TYR A 649 -0.63 -0.82 -7.75
N ALA A 650 -1.42 0.14 -7.29
CA ALA A 650 -2.06 1.16 -8.13
C ALA A 650 -1.29 2.49 -8.13
N GLN A 651 -1.30 3.18 -9.27
CA GLN A 651 -0.70 4.50 -9.46
C GLN A 651 -1.60 5.64 -8.95
N SER A 652 -1.00 6.61 -8.26
CA SER A 652 -1.65 7.85 -7.84
C SER A 652 -2.34 8.57 -9.01
N GLY A 653 -3.59 8.99 -8.82
CA GLY A 653 -4.36 9.72 -9.81
C GLY A 653 -4.88 8.90 -11.00
N GLN A 654 -4.60 7.59 -11.07
CA GLN A 654 -5.15 6.70 -12.08
C GLN A 654 -6.39 5.97 -11.54
N THR A 655 -7.45 5.86 -12.34
CA THR A 655 -8.69 5.21 -11.90
C THR A 655 -8.50 3.70 -11.78
N VAL A 656 -8.85 3.16 -10.63
CA VAL A 656 -9.13 1.74 -10.38
C VAL A 656 -10.62 1.52 -10.62
N THR A 657 -10.98 0.60 -11.51
CA THR A 657 -12.36 0.16 -11.75
C THR A 657 -12.51 -1.26 -11.23
N TYR A 658 -13.58 -1.54 -10.49
CA TYR A 658 -13.86 -2.87 -9.94
C TYR A 658 -15.26 -3.37 -10.31
N GLU A 659 -15.37 -4.69 -10.46
CA GLU A 659 -16.60 -5.44 -10.68
C GLU A 659 -16.55 -6.73 -9.86
N LEU A 660 -17.38 -6.80 -8.81
CA LEU A 660 -17.66 -8.00 -8.04
C LEU A 660 -18.92 -8.66 -8.59
N TYR A 661 -18.93 -9.97 -8.76
CA TYR A 661 -20.16 -10.75 -8.95
C TYR A 661 -20.18 -12.05 -8.13
N PRO A 662 -21.29 -12.36 -7.43
CA PRO A 662 -21.46 -13.62 -6.71
C PRO A 662 -21.81 -14.78 -7.65
N GLU A 663 -21.49 -16.00 -7.21
CA GLU A 663 -21.97 -17.24 -7.83
C GLU A 663 -23.51 -17.34 -7.80
N LEU A 664 -24.13 -17.07 -6.65
CA LEU A 664 -25.58 -17.17 -6.47
C LEU A 664 -26.26 -15.81 -6.71
N SER A 665 -26.18 -15.33 -7.95
CA SER A 665 -26.88 -14.14 -8.40
C SER A 665 -28.41 -14.24 -8.21
N GLY A 666 -29.09 -13.09 -8.07
CA GLY A 666 -30.55 -13.04 -7.92
C GLY A 666 -31.11 -13.48 -6.56
N THR A 667 -30.30 -14.00 -5.63
CA THR A 667 -30.74 -14.55 -4.33
C THR A 667 -31.22 -13.51 -3.30
N GLY A 668 -31.21 -12.22 -3.61
CA GLY A 668 -31.57 -11.14 -2.67
C GLY A 668 -30.54 -10.89 -1.56
N ARG A 669 -29.44 -11.66 -1.52
CA ARG A 669 -28.35 -11.49 -0.56
C ARG A 669 -27.43 -10.36 -1.01
N ASP A 670 -27.26 -9.34 -0.18
CA ASP A 670 -26.28 -8.29 -0.42
C ASP A 670 -24.89 -8.60 0.16
N LEU A 671 -23.88 -8.05 -0.48
CA LEU A 671 -22.46 -8.20 -0.14
C LEU A 671 -21.81 -6.82 0.04
N THR A 672 -20.82 -6.70 0.92
CA THR A 672 -19.99 -5.49 1.03
C THR A 672 -18.59 -5.74 0.49
N PHE A 673 -18.25 -5.09 -0.62
CA PHE A 673 -16.89 -4.97 -1.14
C PHE A 673 -16.19 -3.73 -0.58
N GLY A 674 -14.87 -3.80 -0.38
CA GLY A 674 -14.08 -2.62 0.00
C GLY A 674 -12.62 -2.65 -0.45
N LEU A 675 -12.09 -1.45 -0.65
CA LEU A 675 -10.68 -1.13 -0.89
C LEU A 675 -10.07 -0.54 0.38
N TYR A 676 -8.90 -1.02 0.76
CA TYR A 676 -8.21 -0.67 2.01
C TYR A 676 -6.72 -0.38 1.76
N ASP A 677 -6.08 0.41 2.62
CA ASP A 677 -4.61 0.57 2.62
C ASP A 677 -3.87 -0.53 3.43
N ARG A 678 -2.54 -0.45 3.49
CA ARG A 678 -1.66 -1.37 4.25
C ARG A 678 -1.72 -1.17 5.78
N GLN A 679 -2.47 -0.19 6.26
CA GLN A 679 -2.73 0.10 7.66
C GLN A 679 -4.12 -0.40 8.07
N GLY A 680 -4.96 -0.78 7.11
CA GLY A 680 -6.32 -1.27 7.32
C GLY A 680 -7.40 -0.18 7.27
N ASN A 681 -7.05 1.07 6.91
CA ASN A 681 -8.04 2.12 6.72
C ASN A 681 -8.90 1.81 5.49
N ARG A 682 -10.22 1.96 5.61
CA ARG A 682 -11.17 1.76 4.50
C ARG A 682 -11.20 3.00 3.60
N LEU A 683 -10.77 2.84 2.36
CA LEU A 683 -10.62 3.92 1.37
C LEU A 683 -11.89 4.12 0.53
N GLN A 684 -12.53 3.02 0.15
CA GLN A 684 -13.78 2.97 -0.61
C GLN A 684 -14.53 1.69 -0.25
N ALA A 685 -15.87 1.72 -0.26
CA ALA A 685 -16.70 0.53 -0.12
C ALA A 685 -18.00 0.65 -0.90
N ALA A 686 -18.58 -0.48 -1.27
CA ALA A 686 -19.88 -0.58 -1.92
C ALA A 686 -20.64 -1.80 -1.39
N THR A 687 -21.95 -1.64 -1.17
CA THR A 687 -22.85 -2.72 -0.74
C THR A 687 -24.02 -2.84 -1.71
N GLY A 688 -24.40 -4.07 -2.07
CA GLY A 688 -25.53 -4.31 -2.98
C GLY A 688 -25.79 -5.80 -3.25
N VAL A 689 -26.88 -6.11 -3.95
CA VAL A 689 -27.26 -7.47 -4.36
C VAL A 689 -26.76 -7.75 -5.77
N GLY A 690 -26.20 -8.94 -6.00
CA GLY A 690 -25.72 -9.33 -7.33
C GLY A 690 -24.41 -8.63 -7.71
N THR A 691 -24.29 -8.22 -8.98
CA THR A 691 -23.06 -7.57 -9.47
C THR A 691 -22.91 -6.16 -8.91
N ILE A 692 -21.80 -5.91 -8.22
CA ILE A 692 -21.43 -4.60 -7.66
C ILE A 692 -20.26 -4.04 -8.48
N THR A 693 -20.47 -2.91 -9.13
CA THR A 693 -19.43 -2.16 -9.85
C THR A 693 -19.09 -0.86 -9.14
N GLY A 694 -17.89 -0.32 -9.43
CA GLY A 694 -17.51 1.01 -8.96
C GLY A 694 -16.12 1.43 -9.40
N THR A 695 -15.72 2.61 -8.97
CA THR A 695 -14.39 3.18 -9.24
C THR A 695 -13.79 3.80 -7.99
N TYR A 696 -12.46 3.94 -7.99
CA TYR A 696 -11.69 4.63 -6.96
C TYR A 696 -10.44 5.25 -7.62
N THR A 697 -10.07 6.47 -7.22
CA THR A 697 -8.85 7.12 -7.71
C THR A 697 -7.89 7.32 -6.54
N PRO A 698 -6.74 6.61 -6.48
CA PRO A 698 -5.82 6.69 -5.35
C PRO A 698 -5.18 8.08 -5.22
N SER A 699 -5.13 8.60 -3.99
CA SER A 699 -4.44 9.86 -3.65
C SER A 699 -2.92 9.71 -3.51
N SER A 700 -2.42 8.48 -3.54
CA SER A 700 -1.00 8.12 -3.53
C SER A 700 -0.78 6.81 -4.28
N THR A 701 0.45 6.56 -4.74
CA THR A 701 0.85 5.28 -5.36
C THR A 701 1.13 4.26 -4.27
N GLY A 702 0.54 3.06 -4.36
CA GLY A 702 0.73 2.06 -3.32
C GLY A 702 -0.12 0.80 -3.48
N TRP A 703 0.01 -0.10 -2.49
CA TRP A 703 -0.81 -1.31 -2.40
C TRP A 703 -2.19 -1.00 -1.86
N LEU A 704 -3.22 -1.50 -2.55
CA LEU A 704 -4.61 -1.49 -2.10
C LEU A 704 -5.05 -2.93 -1.88
N ALA A 705 -5.60 -3.22 -0.70
CA ALA A 705 -6.16 -4.53 -0.37
C ALA A 705 -7.65 -4.59 -0.73
N LEU A 706 -8.01 -5.64 -1.47
CA LEU A 706 -9.36 -5.96 -1.92
C LEU A 706 -10.01 -6.90 -0.89
N LYS A 707 -11.18 -6.56 -0.35
CA LYS A 707 -11.83 -7.35 0.72
C LYS A 707 -13.35 -7.46 0.50
N LEU A 708 -13.93 -8.57 0.97
CA LEU A 708 -15.35 -8.91 0.76
C LEU A 708 -15.97 -9.58 2.00
N ARG A 709 -17.26 -9.30 2.25
CA ARG A 709 -18.08 -10.04 3.24
C ARG A 709 -19.56 -10.13 2.85
N ASN A 710 -20.27 -11.07 3.47
CA ASN A 710 -21.72 -11.00 3.62
C ASN A 710 -22.10 -9.81 4.54
N THR A 711 -23.27 -9.24 4.32
CA THR A 711 -23.87 -8.21 5.20
C THR A 711 -24.57 -8.81 6.43
N SER A 712 -25.13 -10.02 6.29
CA SER A 712 -25.87 -10.74 7.33
C SER A 712 -25.20 -12.05 7.72
N SER A 713 -25.19 -12.35 9.03
CA SER A 713 -24.80 -13.66 9.58
C SER A 713 -25.87 -14.75 9.42
N THR A 714 -26.93 -14.50 8.65
CA THR A 714 -27.94 -15.51 8.26
C THR A 714 -27.81 -15.98 6.81
N TYR A 715 -26.81 -15.49 6.07
CA TYR A 715 -26.61 -15.85 4.67
C TYR A 715 -25.69 -17.07 4.54
N THR A 716 -26.10 -18.05 3.74
CA THR A 716 -25.21 -19.14 3.29
C THR A 716 -24.07 -18.55 2.45
N GLY A 717 -22.88 -19.07 2.67
CA GLY A 717 -21.66 -18.73 1.97
C GLY A 717 -21.70 -19.17 0.49
N GLN A 718 -20.92 -18.48 -0.33
CA GLN A 718 -20.90 -18.67 -1.79
C GLN A 718 -19.56 -18.27 -2.37
N ARG A 719 -19.23 -18.76 -3.57
CA ARG A 719 -18.10 -18.23 -4.32
C ARG A 719 -18.41 -16.83 -4.84
N CYS A 720 -17.37 -16.04 -5.02
CA CYS A 720 -17.46 -14.68 -5.55
C CYS A 720 -16.26 -14.42 -6.46
N TYR A 721 -16.47 -13.63 -7.51
CA TYR A 721 -15.44 -13.24 -8.45
C TYR A 721 -15.26 -11.73 -8.36
N VAL A 722 -14.02 -11.26 -8.29
CA VAL A 722 -13.70 -9.83 -8.23
C VAL A 722 -12.72 -9.52 -9.35
N LYS A 723 -13.21 -8.81 -10.37
CA LYS A 723 -12.42 -8.31 -11.49
C LYS A 723 -12.06 -6.86 -11.26
N VAL A 724 -10.79 -6.50 -11.43
CA VAL A 724 -10.29 -5.15 -11.22
C VAL A 724 -9.41 -4.72 -12.39
N THR A 725 -9.70 -3.55 -12.95
CA THR A 725 -8.88 -2.88 -13.97
C THR A 725 -8.18 -1.66 -13.37
N TYR A 726 -6.85 -1.59 -13.48
CA TYR A 726 -6.04 -0.51 -12.91
C TYR A 726 -4.74 -0.29 -13.68
N THR A 727 -4.05 0.81 -13.40
CA THR A 727 -2.71 1.13 -13.92
C THR A 727 -1.71 1.16 -12.77
N ALA A 728 -0.60 0.44 -12.90
CA ALA A 728 0.53 0.48 -11.96
C ALA A 728 1.50 1.62 -12.31
N PRO A 729 2.37 2.07 -11.38
CA PRO A 729 3.56 2.85 -11.74
C PRO A 729 4.43 2.09 -12.75
N SER A 730 4.94 2.76 -13.78
CA SER A 730 5.86 2.16 -14.74
C SER A 730 7.29 1.97 -14.20
N ALA A 731 7.71 2.79 -13.22
CA ALA A 731 9.02 2.71 -12.59
C ALA A 731 8.91 2.77 -11.04
N PRO A 732 8.41 1.70 -10.40
CA PRO A 732 8.45 1.57 -8.94
C PRO A 732 9.85 1.19 -8.44
N SER A 733 10.01 1.07 -7.13
CA SER A 733 11.14 0.37 -6.50
C SER A 733 10.58 -0.79 -5.68
N ALA A 734 10.64 -2.01 -6.24
CA ALA A 734 9.94 -3.19 -5.76
C ALA A 734 10.28 -3.55 -4.30
N LEU A 735 11.57 -3.48 -3.95
CA LEU A 735 12.09 -3.77 -2.61
C LEU A 735 11.64 -2.74 -1.55
N SER A 736 11.44 -1.48 -1.94
CA SER A 736 10.94 -0.42 -1.04
C SER A 736 9.43 -0.53 -0.76
N ALA A 737 8.71 -1.32 -1.55
CA ALA A 737 7.25 -1.43 -1.53
C ALA A 737 6.76 -2.88 -1.36
N PRO A 738 7.03 -3.57 -0.23
CA PRO A 738 6.51 -4.91 0.04
C PRO A 738 4.97 -4.91 0.21
N ALA A 739 4.32 -6.01 -0.19
CA ALA A 739 2.86 -6.16 -0.14
C ALA A 739 2.28 -6.38 1.27
N ALA A 740 3.11 -6.87 2.21
CA ALA A 740 2.71 -7.21 3.58
C ALA A 740 2.06 -6.03 4.33
N ASN A 741 1.14 -6.32 5.25
CA ASN A 741 0.50 -5.29 6.07
C ASN A 741 1.48 -4.68 7.09
N THR A 742 1.19 -3.48 7.57
CA THR A 742 1.98 -2.80 8.64
C THR A 742 1.28 -2.82 10.01
N VAL A 743 0.11 -3.47 10.05
CA VAL A 743 -0.83 -3.51 11.18
C VAL A 743 -1.43 -4.93 11.22
N ALA A 744 -1.54 -5.51 12.41
CA ALA A 744 -2.28 -6.75 12.64
C ALA A 744 -3.79 -6.44 12.60
N ILE A 745 -4.46 -6.83 11.53
CA ILE A 745 -5.89 -6.53 11.31
C ILE A 745 -6.71 -7.77 11.64
N TRP A 746 -7.69 -7.66 12.53
CA TRP A 746 -8.59 -8.75 12.87
C TRP A 746 -9.59 -9.03 11.74
N THR A 747 -9.84 -10.31 11.48
CA THR A 747 -10.79 -10.79 10.46
C THR A 747 -11.83 -11.78 10.97
N GLY A 748 -11.49 -12.56 12.00
CA GLY A 748 -12.32 -13.68 12.50
C GLY A 748 -12.40 -14.88 11.55
N ASN A 749 -11.53 -14.96 10.52
CA ASN A 749 -11.66 -15.91 9.41
C ASN A 749 -11.52 -17.40 9.76
N ASP A 750 -10.97 -17.72 10.93
CA ASP A 750 -10.91 -19.07 11.53
C ASP A 750 -12.28 -19.51 12.11
N ASN A 751 -13.31 -18.65 11.98
CA ASN A 751 -14.65 -18.78 12.58
C ASN A 751 -14.60 -18.97 14.11
N SER A 752 -13.60 -18.37 14.74
CA SER A 752 -13.36 -18.40 16.18
C SER A 752 -13.11 -16.98 16.69
N SER A 753 -13.42 -16.72 17.95
CA SER A 753 -13.09 -15.45 18.63
C SER A 753 -11.68 -15.44 19.23
N ASP A 754 -10.90 -16.52 19.07
CA ASP A 754 -9.61 -16.65 19.73
C ASP A 754 -8.58 -15.63 19.19
N ALA A 755 -8.21 -14.69 20.06
CA ALA A 755 -7.22 -13.65 19.77
C ALA A 755 -5.80 -14.23 19.56
N SER A 756 -5.52 -15.44 20.03
CA SER A 756 -4.22 -16.10 19.86
C SER A 756 -4.06 -16.85 18.53
N SER A 757 -5.15 -17.36 17.94
CA SER A 757 -5.14 -17.97 16.61
C SER A 757 -4.67 -16.97 15.55
N CYS A 758 -3.50 -17.25 14.96
CA CYS A 758 -2.90 -16.43 13.90
C CYS A 758 -3.77 -16.38 12.63
N ARG A 759 -4.64 -17.39 12.41
CA ARG A 759 -5.58 -17.48 11.28
C ARG A 759 -6.68 -16.41 11.30
N ASN A 760 -6.97 -15.84 12.47
CA ASN A 760 -7.89 -14.72 12.60
C ASN A 760 -7.28 -13.36 12.23
N TRP A 761 -5.95 -13.28 12.09
CA TRP A 761 -5.22 -12.05 11.75
C TRP A 761 -4.87 -12.02 10.26
N GLU A 762 -5.02 -10.85 9.62
CA GLU A 762 -4.89 -10.72 8.17
C GLU A 762 -3.47 -11.03 7.67
N GLY A 763 -3.34 -12.09 6.85
CA GLY A 763 -2.05 -12.58 6.36
C GLY A 763 -1.16 -13.18 7.48
N GLY A 764 -1.78 -13.73 8.53
CA GLY A 764 -1.08 -14.36 9.66
C GLY A 764 -0.35 -13.39 10.60
N LEU A 765 -0.38 -12.08 10.33
CA LEU A 765 0.37 -11.06 11.07
C LEU A 765 -0.19 -10.88 12.49
N GLN A 766 0.34 -11.64 13.43
CA GLN A 766 -0.04 -11.56 14.84
C GLN A 766 0.36 -10.22 15.49
N PRO A 767 -0.41 -9.78 16.51
CA PRO A 767 -0.02 -8.71 17.42
C PRO A 767 1.33 -8.97 18.12
N SER A 768 2.17 -7.94 18.20
CA SER A 768 3.43 -7.95 18.96
C SER A 768 3.72 -6.55 19.51
N ALA A 769 4.67 -6.41 20.46
CA ALA A 769 5.05 -5.10 20.99
C ALA A 769 5.53 -4.06 19.95
N THR A 770 5.83 -4.46 18.70
CA THR A 770 6.17 -3.56 17.58
C THR A 770 5.03 -3.38 16.56
N THR A 771 4.08 -4.31 16.49
CA THR A 771 2.94 -4.29 15.56
C THR A 771 1.78 -3.48 16.11
N ASP A 772 1.25 -2.50 15.36
CA ASP A 772 -0.05 -1.91 15.70
C ASP A 772 -1.17 -2.93 15.43
N VAL A 773 -2.27 -2.85 16.18
CA VAL A 773 -3.43 -3.73 16.07
C VAL A 773 -4.65 -2.94 15.63
N LEU A 774 -5.44 -3.48 14.70
CA LEU A 774 -6.74 -2.94 14.32
C LEU A 774 -7.82 -4.03 14.46
N VAL A 775 -8.86 -3.72 15.24
CA VAL A 775 -10.08 -4.51 15.38
C VAL A 775 -11.22 -3.78 14.64
N PRO A 776 -11.51 -4.14 13.38
CA PRO A 776 -12.51 -3.47 12.57
C PRO A 776 -13.93 -3.99 12.84
N ALA A 777 -14.93 -3.17 12.49
CA ALA A 777 -16.33 -3.47 12.79
C ALA A 777 -16.98 -4.49 11.84
N GLY A 778 -17.87 -5.33 12.38
CA GLY A 778 -18.74 -6.23 11.62
C GLY A 778 -18.17 -7.60 11.23
N SER A 779 -17.10 -8.09 11.87
CA SER A 779 -16.83 -9.54 11.94
C SER A 779 -17.91 -10.22 12.81
N SER A 780 -18.28 -11.47 12.51
CA SER A 780 -19.21 -12.25 13.34
C SER A 780 -18.54 -12.82 14.60
N TYR A 781 -17.21 -12.97 14.57
CA TYR A 781 -16.42 -13.45 15.70
C TYR A 781 -15.45 -12.33 16.12
N MET A 782 -15.88 -11.49 17.04
CA MET A 782 -15.04 -10.42 17.61
C MET A 782 -13.96 -11.02 18.55
N PRO A 783 -12.75 -10.42 18.61
CA PRO A 783 -11.63 -11.00 19.34
C PRO A 783 -11.87 -11.08 20.85
N ALA A 784 -11.48 -12.21 21.42
CA ALA A 784 -11.51 -12.53 22.83
C ALA A 784 -10.18 -13.18 23.26
N LEU A 785 -9.51 -12.59 24.25
CA LEU A 785 -8.32 -13.16 24.88
C LEU A 785 -8.72 -13.90 26.15
N GLY A 786 -8.79 -15.23 26.06
CA GLY A 786 -9.23 -16.11 27.16
C GLY A 786 -8.21 -16.26 28.30
N SER A 787 -6.92 -16.17 28.01
CA SER A 787 -5.82 -16.23 28.99
C SER A 787 -4.52 -15.65 28.38
N GLY A 788 -3.41 -15.68 29.14
CA GLY A 788 -2.10 -15.27 28.61
C GLY A 788 -1.96 -13.77 28.40
N THR A 789 -1.04 -13.37 27.50
CA THR A 789 -0.79 -11.95 27.17
C THR A 789 -0.85 -11.72 25.67
N LEU A 790 -1.70 -10.78 25.24
CA LEU A 790 -1.65 -10.18 23.91
C LEU A 790 -0.76 -8.94 23.97
N GLN A 791 0.28 -8.89 23.15
CA GLN A 791 1.13 -7.71 23.02
C GLN A 791 0.76 -6.91 21.77
N ALA A 792 0.80 -5.58 21.86
CA ALA A 792 0.69 -4.69 20.71
C ALA A 792 1.63 -3.50 20.89
N ARG A 793 1.95 -2.80 19.80
CA ARG A 793 2.39 -1.41 19.88
C ARG A 793 1.19 -0.55 20.28
N SER A 794 0.35 -0.16 19.35
CA SER A 794 -0.91 0.58 19.62
C SER A 794 -2.14 -0.28 19.33
N LEU A 795 -3.27 0.02 19.97
CA LEU A 795 -4.56 -0.65 19.75
C LEU A 795 -5.62 0.29 19.15
N THR A 796 -6.00 -0.05 17.92
CA THR A 796 -7.20 0.30 17.14
C THR A 796 -8.48 -0.49 17.51
N VAL A 797 -9.48 0.02 18.23
CA VAL A 797 -10.85 -0.59 18.20
C VAL A 797 -11.81 0.36 17.48
N GLU A 798 -12.41 -0.10 16.37
CA GLU A 798 -13.36 0.70 15.58
C GLU A 798 -14.74 0.84 16.24
N SER A 799 -15.50 1.85 15.82
CA SER A 799 -16.91 2.00 16.20
C SER A 799 -17.75 0.85 15.64
N GLY A 800 -18.46 0.14 16.51
CA GLY A 800 -19.17 -1.10 16.17
C GLY A 800 -18.30 -2.37 16.22
N ALA A 801 -17.04 -2.27 16.65
CA ALA A 801 -16.19 -3.41 16.98
C ALA A 801 -16.16 -3.69 18.49
N THR A 802 -15.75 -4.90 18.86
CA THR A 802 -15.59 -5.33 20.27
C THR A 802 -14.25 -6.03 20.46
N LEU A 803 -13.54 -5.77 21.56
CA LEU A 803 -12.45 -6.60 22.06
C LEU A 803 -12.78 -7.05 23.48
N THR A 804 -12.60 -8.34 23.77
CA THR A 804 -12.83 -8.93 25.10
C THR A 804 -11.53 -9.44 25.70
N LEU A 805 -11.27 -9.10 26.97
CA LEU A 805 -10.17 -9.63 27.77
C LEU A 805 -10.78 -10.37 28.97
N ALA A 806 -10.59 -11.68 29.05
CA ALA A 806 -11.05 -12.48 30.19
C ALA A 806 -10.26 -12.17 31.48
N ALA A 807 -10.82 -12.53 32.63
CA ALA A 807 -10.11 -12.40 33.91
C ALA A 807 -8.82 -13.23 33.88
N GLY A 808 -7.70 -12.63 34.32
CA GLY A 808 -6.37 -13.26 34.27
C GLY A 808 -5.65 -13.14 32.92
N SER A 809 -6.28 -12.65 31.85
CA SER A 809 -5.58 -12.29 30.62
C SER A 809 -5.03 -10.86 30.67
N THR A 810 -4.02 -10.57 29.86
CA THR A 810 -3.35 -9.26 29.82
C THR A 810 -3.23 -8.71 28.39
N LEU A 811 -3.55 -7.44 28.20
CA LEU A 811 -3.19 -6.65 27.03
C LEU A 811 -2.01 -5.74 27.40
N ARG A 812 -0.82 -5.95 26.81
CA ARG A 812 0.36 -5.09 27.04
C ARG A 812 0.64 -4.25 25.81
N LEU A 813 0.61 -2.92 25.97
CA LEU A 813 0.80 -1.93 24.91
C LEU A 813 2.14 -1.20 25.08
N ALA A 814 2.90 -1.07 24.00
CA ALA A 814 4.09 -0.19 23.93
C ALA A 814 3.77 1.22 23.38
N GLY A 815 2.54 1.43 22.90
CA GLY A 815 2.00 2.65 22.29
C GLY A 815 0.56 2.93 22.75
N ASN A 816 -0.23 3.59 21.92
CA ASN A 816 -1.50 4.22 22.36
C ASN A 816 -2.70 3.26 22.33
N LEU A 817 -3.74 3.54 23.13
CA LEU A 817 -5.04 2.87 23.08
C LEU A 817 -6.11 3.85 22.58
N SER A 818 -6.77 3.50 21.48
CA SER A 818 -7.94 4.23 20.95
C SER A 818 -9.12 3.27 20.87
N ASN A 819 -10.03 3.34 21.85
CA ASN A 819 -11.28 2.60 21.81
C ASN A 819 -12.40 3.49 21.25
N ASN A 820 -12.92 3.14 20.08
CA ASN A 820 -14.09 3.81 19.49
C ASN A 820 -15.35 2.92 19.52
N GLY A 821 -15.20 1.67 19.96
CA GLY A 821 -16.26 0.68 20.13
C GLY A 821 -16.34 0.14 21.56
N THR A 822 -16.39 -1.18 21.71
CA THR A 822 -16.57 -1.85 23.01
C THR A 822 -15.27 -2.54 23.46
N LEU A 823 -14.76 -2.18 24.63
CA LEU A 823 -13.64 -2.88 25.27
C LEU A 823 -14.11 -3.55 26.57
N VAL A 824 -14.31 -4.87 26.54
CA VAL A 824 -14.74 -5.68 27.70
C VAL A 824 -13.49 -6.14 28.45
N SER A 825 -12.90 -5.25 29.24
CA SER A 825 -11.61 -5.49 29.91
C SER A 825 -11.76 -6.11 31.31
N ASN A 826 -12.12 -7.40 31.39
CA ASN A 826 -12.11 -8.13 32.68
C ASN A 826 -10.69 -8.57 33.12
N GLY A 827 -9.73 -8.56 32.19
CA GLY A 827 -8.31 -8.77 32.45
C GLY A 827 -7.55 -7.50 32.89
N THR A 828 -6.25 -7.48 32.59
CA THR A 828 -5.34 -6.35 32.83
C THR A 828 -5.01 -5.63 31.52
N VAL A 829 -5.04 -4.30 31.51
CA VAL A 829 -4.45 -3.47 30.45
C VAL A 829 -3.20 -2.79 31.01
N ALA A 830 -2.05 -3.04 30.39
CA ALA A 830 -0.74 -2.54 30.83
C ALA A 830 -0.12 -1.62 29.78
N LEU A 831 0.21 -0.39 30.19
CA LEU A 831 0.79 0.65 29.35
C LEU A 831 2.29 0.74 29.68
N ALA A 832 3.12 0.17 28.80
CA ALA A 832 4.54 -0.04 29.01
C ALA A 832 5.40 0.35 27.80
N GLY A 833 5.18 1.56 27.30
CA GLY A 833 5.97 2.17 26.23
C GLY A 833 7.28 2.81 26.70
N ALA A 834 8.05 3.32 25.74
CA ALA A 834 9.25 4.13 25.96
C ALA A 834 9.04 5.64 25.67
N SER A 835 7.83 6.01 25.27
CA SER A 835 7.36 7.38 25.01
C SER A 835 5.99 7.57 25.64
N THR A 836 5.56 8.81 25.90
CA THR A 836 4.25 9.10 26.50
C THR A 836 3.12 8.41 25.74
N GLN A 837 2.36 7.55 26.43
CA GLN A 837 1.24 6.82 25.85
C GLN A 837 -0.08 7.57 26.09
N THR A 838 -1.07 7.36 25.23
CA THR A 838 -2.40 7.95 25.39
C THR A 838 -3.50 6.90 25.51
N LEU A 839 -4.50 7.21 26.35
CA LEU A 839 -5.75 6.47 26.49
C LEU A 839 -6.91 7.35 25.98
N GLY A 840 -7.54 6.96 24.88
CA GLY A 840 -8.59 7.76 24.24
C GLY A 840 -9.51 6.98 23.31
N GLY A 841 -10.15 7.73 22.40
CA GLY A 841 -11.21 7.25 21.51
C GLY A 841 -12.61 7.69 21.98
N SER A 842 -13.64 7.39 21.18
CA SER A 842 -15.05 7.77 21.47
C SER A 842 -15.84 6.76 22.31
N GLY A 843 -15.31 5.55 22.50
CA GLY A 843 -15.90 4.48 23.31
C GLY A 843 -15.52 4.58 24.78
N ALA A 844 -16.26 3.87 25.64
CA ALA A 844 -15.95 3.84 27.07
C ALA A 844 -14.59 3.15 27.35
N LEU A 845 -13.83 3.71 28.29
CA LEU A 845 -12.56 3.16 28.78
C LEU A 845 -12.74 2.67 30.21
N SER A 846 -13.28 1.45 30.35
CA SER A 846 -13.48 0.80 31.65
C SER A 846 -12.62 -0.46 31.76
N PHE A 847 -11.80 -0.53 32.80
CA PHE A 847 -10.83 -1.61 33.03
C PHE A 847 -11.07 -2.31 34.36
N ALA A 848 -10.98 -3.64 34.41
CA ALA A 848 -10.87 -4.36 35.68
C ALA A 848 -9.53 -4.05 36.34
N ASN A 849 -8.41 -4.22 35.63
CA ASN A 849 -7.10 -3.80 36.11
C ASN A 849 -6.39 -2.94 35.07
N LEU A 850 -5.78 -1.84 35.52
CA LEU A 850 -5.01 -0.89 34.71
C LEU A 850 -3.61 -0.76 35.31
N THR A 851 -2.57 -1.01 34.53
CA THR A 851 -1.18 -0.91 34.95
C THR A 851 -0.45 0.19 34.17
N ILE A 852 0.18 1.10 34.89
CA ILE A 852 1.00 2.19 34.37
C ILE A 852 2.47 1.80 34.60
N ASP A 853 3.17 1.46 33.53
CA ASP A 853 4.51 0.84 33.51
C ASP A 853 5.44 1.58 32.53
N ASN A 854 5.33 2.91 32.48
CA ASN A 854 5.97 3.75 31.47
C ASN A 854 6.57 5.03 32.11
N ALA A 855 7.90 5.11 32.16
CA ALA A 855 8.65 6.25 32.70
C ALA A 855 8.49 7.57 31.92
N ALA A 856 7.89 7.54 30.73
CA ALA A 856 7.53 8.72 29.93
C ALA A 856 6.03 9.10 30.08
N ASP A 857 5.35 8.55 31.09
CA ASP A 857 3.97 8.80 31.51
C ASP A 857 2.86 8.30 30.56
N VAL A 858 1.64 8.26 31.09
CA VAL A 858 0.40 7.91 30.36
C VAL A 858 -0.61 9.04 30.51
N GLN A 859 -1.12 9.57 29.39
CA GLN A 859 -2.09 10.67 29.37
C GLN A 859 -3.51 10.19 29.05
N LEU A 860 -4.50 10.69 29.81
CA LEU A 860 -5.90 10.55 29.47
C LEU A 860 -6.35 11.57 28.42
N LEU A 861 -6.98 11.07 27.36
CA LEU A 861 -7.68 11.86 26.34
C LEU A 861 -9.20 11.70 26.41
N ALA A 862 -9.69 10.64 27.06
CA ALA A 862 -11.09 10.42 27.44
C ALA A 862 -11.19 10.00 28.93
N PRO A 863 -12.36 10.09 29.58
CA PRO A 863 -12.54 9.64 30.96
C PRO A 863 -12.31 8.12 31.10
N VAL A 864 -11.73 7.71 32.23
CA VAL A 864 -11.40 6.30 32.52
C VAL A 864 -12.09 5.83 33.79
N SER A 865 -12.57 4.59 33.80
CA SER A 865 -13.00 3.89 35.02
C SER A 865 -12.17 2.62 35.29
N VAL A 866 -11.88 2.36 36.58
CA VAL A 866 -11.19 1.14 37.03
C VAL A 866 -12.01 0.47 38.14
N THR A 867 -12.30 -0.84 38.00
CA THR A 867 -13.17 -1.57 38.95
C THR A 867 -12.42 -2.47 39.93
N GLY A 868 -11.21 -2.91 39.58
CA GLY A 868 -10.26 -3.65 40.41
C GLY A 868 -9.03 -2.80 40.74
N THR A 869 -7.87 -3.11 40.16
CA THR A 869 -6.58 -2.51 40.56
C THR A 869 -6.08 -1.45 39.60
N LEU A 870 -5.76 -0.25 40.09
CA LEU A 870 -4.86 0.68 39.43
C LEU A 870 -3.43 0.46 39.97
N ALA A 871 -2.57 -0.18 39.19
CA ALA A 871 -1.18 -0.41 39.56
C ALA A 871 -0.27 0.67 38.94
N LEU A 872 0.34 1.50 39.77
CA LEU A 872 1.34 2.48 39.36
C LEU A 872 2.72 1.85 39.54
N SER A 873 3.22 1.20 38.50
CA SER A 873 4.52 0.50 38.50
C SER A 873 5.67 1.45 38.17
N ASN A 874 5.49 2.32 37.16
CA ASN A 874 6.52 3.21 36.65
C ASN A 874 5.88 4.43 35.94
N GLY A 875 6.34 5.64 36.26
CA GLY A 875 5.83 6.91 35.74
C GLY A 875 4.41 7.29 36.19
N HIS A 876 3.88 8.37 35.62
CA HIS A 876 2.68 9.04 36.09
C HIS A 876 1.45 8.77 35.21
N LEU A 877 0.27 8.93 35.80
CA LEU A 877 -1.01 8.96 35.09
C LEU A 877 -1.53 10.40 35.02
N LEU A 878 -1.38 11.03 33.85
CA LEU A 878 -1.72 12.43 33.60
C LEU A 878 -3.20 12.57 33.23
N LEU A 879 -4.01 13.15 34.12
CA LEU A 879 -5.46 13.24 33.92
C LEU A 879 -5.89 14.29 32.89
N GLY A 880 -5.12 15.37 32.73
CA GLY A 880 -5.53 16.50 31.89
C GLY A 880 -6.85 17.11 32.40
N ASP A 881 -7.87 17.20 31.54
CA ASP A 881 -9.23 17.59 31.95
C ASP A 881 -10.15 16.38 32.19
N GLN A 882 -9.65 15.15 32.01
CA GLN A 882 -10.45 13.92 32.12
C GLN A 882 -10.48 13.38 33.55
N ASN A 883 -11.61 12.80 33.96
CA ASN A 883 -11.72 12.18 35.27
C ASN A 883 -11.31 10.70 35.24
N LEU A 884 -10.66 10.27 36.31
CA LEU A 884 -10.35 8.88 36.61
C LEU A 884 -11.26 8.40 37.74
N THR A 885 -12.14 7.44 37.45
CA THR A 885 -13.14 6.94 38.41
C THR A 885 -12.78 5.55 38.90
N LEU A 886 -12.64 5.36 40.21
CA LEU A 886 -12.45 4.05 40.82
C LEU A 886 -13.78 3.55 41.39
N ALA A 887 -14.08 2.25 41.23
CA ALA A 887 -15.24 1.63 41.87
C ALA A 887 -15.09 1.51 43.40
N SER A 888 -16.16 1.12 44.10
CA SER A 888 -16.17 0.96 45.56
C SER A 888 -15.19 -0.09 46.09
N THR A 889 -14.94 -1.14 45.32
CA THR A 889 -13.97 -2.21 45.61
C THR A 889 -12.57 -1.96 45.05
N ALA A 890 -12.38 -0.88 44.28
CA ALA A 890 -11.16 -0.66 43.52
C ALA A 890 -10.00 -0.16 44.40
N THR A 891 -8.80 -0.62 44.10
CA THR A 891 -7.56 -0.34 44.84
C THR A 891 -6.55 0.42 44.00
N ILE A 892 -5.58 1.07 44.66
CA ILE A 892 -4.40 1.65 44.01
C ILE A 892 -3.17 1.03 44.66
N SER A 893 -2.18 0.62 43.86
CA SER A 893 -0.94 0.02 44.34
C SER A 893 0.29 0.69 43.70
N GLY A 894 1.46 0.56 44.35
CA GLY A 894 2.75 1.08 43.88
C GLY A 894 2.97 2.60 44.03
N ALA A 895 1.91 3.37 44.34
CA ALA A 895 1.97 4.83 44.33
C ALA A 895 2.97 5.46 45.31
N ASP A 896 3.89 6.28 44.78
CA ASP A 896 4.87 7.06 45.53
C ASP A 896 5.30 8.32 44.74
N ALA A 897 6.30 9.05 45.23
CA ALA A 897 6.76 10.32 44.63
C ALA A 897 7.34 10.20 43.20
N SER A 898 7.58 8.98 42.70
CA SER A 898 8.04 8.71 41.32
C SER A 898 6.92 8.24 40.38
N ARG A 899 5.74 7.92 40.91
CA ARG A 899 4.62 7.31 40.19
C ARG A 899 3.30 7.56 40.90
N TYR A 900 2.56 8.57 40.42
CA TYR A 900 1.31 9.05 41.00
C TYR A 900 0.35 9.60 39.93
N VAL A 901 -0.86 9.97 40.36
CA VAL A 901 -1.88 10.57 39.48
C VAL A 901 -1.64 12.08 39.40
N VAL A 902 -1.23 12.57 38.23
CA VAL A 902 -0.97 13.99 38.01
C VAL A 902 -2.26 14.68 37.57
N THR A 903 -2.74 15.59 38.42
CA THR A 903 -3.87 16.47 38.12
C THR A 903 -3.40 17.77 37.51
N LYS A 904 -4.28 18.44 36.76
CA LYS A 904 -3.93 19.63 35.98
C LYS A 904 -3.48 20.76 36.89
N ASN A 905 -2.33 21.38 36.59
CA ASN A 905 -1.75 22.45 37.41
C ASN A 905 -2.43 23.82 37.22
N ARG A 906 -3.77 23.84 37.26
CA ARG A 906 -4.68 24.99 37.36
C ARG A 906 -6.07 24.50 37.71
N ALA A 907 -6.90 25.34 38.32
CA ALA A 907 -8.32 25.04 38.48
C ALA A 907 -9.02 24.81 37.12
N ALA A 908 -10.00 23.90 37.11
CA ALA A 908 -10.75 23.46 35.93
C ALA A 908 -12.16 23.00 36.36
N SER A 909 -12.86 22.18 35.55
CA SER A 909 -14.09 21.47 35.96
C SER A 909 -13.95 19.94 35.98
N GLY A 910 -12.92 19.38 35.35
CA GLY A 910 -12.54 17.96 35.41
C GLY A 910 -11.12 17.75 35.92
N GLY A 911 -10.46 16.67 35.48
CA GLY A 911 -9.08 16.36 35.85
C GLY A 911 -8.92 15.81 37.28
N ALA A 912 -9.93 15.09 37.80
CA ALA A 912 -9.96 14.59 39.18
C ALA A 912 -9.87 13.07 39.29
N LEU A 913 -9.25 12.60 40.39
CA LEU A 913 -9.37 11.22 40.86
C LEU A 913 -10.65 11.12 41.69
N VAL A 914 -11.57 10.28 41.25
CA VAL A 914 -12.93 10.15 41.79
C VAL A 914 -13.10 8.74 42.35
N ARG A 915 -13.52 8.59 43.60
CA ARG A 915 -13.86 7.26 44.17
C ARG A 915 -14.94 7.34 45.26
N PRO A 916 -15.76 6.29 45.45
CA PRO A 916 -16.59 6.16 46.65
C PRO A 916 -15.73 6.15 47.92
N ALA A 917 -16.24 6.77 48.98
CA ALA A 917 -15.68 6.73 50.33
C ALA A 917 -16.67 6.09 51.31
N PRO A 918 -16.71 4.74 51.43
CA PRO A 918 -17.59 4.07 52.39
C PRO A 918 -17.31 4.47 53.85
N ALA A 919 -18.35 4.44 54.68
CA ALA A 919 -18.24 4.74 56.11
C ALA A 919 -17.16 3.88 56.80
N GLY A 920 -16.33 4.51 57.63
CA GLY A 920 -15.23 3.86 58.35
C GLY A 920 -13.98 3.53 57.51
N THR A 921 -13.94 3.87 56.22
CA THR A 921 -12.77 3.57 55.36
C THR A 921 -11.74 4.71 55.33
N THR A 922 -10.46 4.33 55.31
CA THR A 922 -9.32 5.22 55.04
C THR A 922 -8.88 5.05 53.59
N LEU A 923 -8.90 6.12 52.81
CA LEU A 923 -8.57 6.11 51.38
C LEU A 923 -7.43 7.07 51.07
N LEU A 924 -6.37 6.53 50.48
CA LEU A 924 -5.32 7.32 49.85
C LEU A 924 -5.76 7.82 48.47
N TYR A 925 -5.52 9.10 48.22
CA TYR A 925 -5.55 9.74 46.91
C TYR A 925 -4.10 10.13 46.58
N PRO A 926 -3.38 9.29 45.80
CA PRO A 926 -2.02 9.58 45.37
C PRO A 926 -2.05 10.59 44.22
N VAL A 927 -2.41 11.82 44.55
CA VAL A 927 -2.50 12.95 43.61
C VAL A 927 -1.32 13.90 43.77
N GLY A 928 -0.97 14.58 42.69
CA GLY A 928 0.03 15.63 42.67
C GLY A 928 -0.13 16.54 41.45
N THR A 929 0.69 17.57 41.38
CA THR A 929 0.92 18.31 40.12
C THR A 929 2.17 17.73 39.45
N SER A 930 2.46 18.09 38.20
CA SER A 930 3.72 17.70 37.54
C SER A 930 4.99 18.30 38.19
N ALA A 931 4.86 19.04 39.29
CA ALA A 931 5.96 19.65 40.04
C ALA A 931 6.11 19.08 41.47
N SER A 932 5.12 18.35 42.01
CA SER A 932 5.18 17.80 43.38
C SER A 932 4.09 16.74 43.62
N TYR A 933 4.48 15.65 44.29
CA TYR A 933 3.58 14.63 44.83
C TYR A 933 3.04 15.08 46.20
N THR A 934 1.73 15.36 46.24
CA THR A 934 1.07 16.01 47.39
C THR A 934 -0.23 15.27 47.75
N PRO A 935 -0.13 14.00 48.20
CA PRO A 935 -1.29 13.14 48.37
C PRO A 935 -2.22 13.60 49.50
N LEU A 936 -3.45 13.12 49.44
CA LEU A 936 -4.48 13.30 50.46
C LEU A 936 -4.90 11.94 51.00
N THR A 937 -4.99 11.78 52.32
CA THR A 937 -5.66 10.64 52.94
C THR A 937 -6.99 11.09 53.53
N VAL A 938 -8.07 10.41 53.15
CA VAL A 938 -9.44 10.67 53.63
C VAL A 938 -9.91 9.49 54.46
N LEU A 939 -10.12 9.68 55.77
CA LEU A 939 -10.84 8.72 56.61
C LEU A 939 -12.29 9.20 56.76
N ASN A 940 -13.24 8.47 56.19
CA ASN A 940 -14.67 8.78 56.37
C ASN A 940 -15.12 8.33 57.78
N THR A 941 -15.43 9.30 58.64
CA THR A 941 -15.94 9.10 60.01
C THR A 941 -17.47 9.28 60.11
N GLY A 942 -18.14 9.60 58.99
CA GLY A 942 -19.59 9.67 58.88
C GLY A 942 -20.25 8.32 58.58
N THR A 943 -21.57 8.35 58.40
CA THR A 943 -22.42 7.18 58.13
C THR A 943 -22.80 7.00 56.66
N THR A 944 -22.50 8.00 55.82
CA THR A 944 -22.77 8.01 54.38
C THR A 944 -21.62 7.39 53.58
N ALA A 945 -21.88 7.01 52.32
CA ALA A 945 -20.87 6.54 51.37
C ALA A 945 -20.82 7.44 50.11
N PRO A 946 -20.41 8.72 50.24
CA PRO A 946 -20.36 9.66 49.12
C PRO A 946 -19.28 9.26 48.10
N THR A 947 -19.47 9.66 46.85
CA THR A 947 -18.39 9.70 45.86
C THR A 947 -17.62 11.00 46.04
N VAL A 948 -16.29 10.90 46.15
CA VAL A 948 -15.41 12.04 46.44
C VAL A 948 -14.41 12.21 45.27
N PRO A 949 -14.62 13.21 44.41
CA PRO A 949 -13.60 13.77 43.54
C PRO A 949 -12.53 14.50 44.36
N VAL A 950 -11.26 14.26 44.02
CA VAL A 950 -10.10 14.98 44.56
C VAL A 950 -9.18 15.34 43.40
N ARG A 951 -8.68 16.59 43.41
CA ARG A 951 -7.59 17.06 42.54
C ARG A 951 -6.75 18.10 43.27
N VAL A 952 -5.52 18.31 42.82
CA VAL A 952 -4.63 19.34 43.35
C VAL A 952 -4.07 20.22 42.23
N PHE A 953 -3.95 21.53 42.50
CA PHE A 953 -3.34 22.50 41.60
C PHE A 953 -2.51 23.54 42.36
N GLY A 954 -1.64 24.25 41.62
CA GLY A 954 -0.72 25.26 42.14
C GLY A 954 -1.41 26.58 42.52
N GLY A 955 -0.90 27.21 43.56
CA GLY A 955 -1.40 28.46 44.12
C GLY A 955 -2.68 28.32 44.95
N VAL A 956 -3.00 29.41 45.66
CA VAL A 956 -4.25 29.58 46.44
C VAL A 956 -5.02 30.75 45.83
N LEU A 957 -6.27 30.54 45.43
CA LEU A 957 -7.07 31.52 44.69
C LEU A 957 -8.12 32.19 45.58
N GLN A 958 -8.47 33.43 45.23
CA GLN A 958 -9.44 34.26 45.97
C GLN A 958 -10.78 33.52 46.16
N ASN A 959 -11.34 32.93 45.11
CA ASN A 959 -12.65 32.26 45.15
C ASN A 959 -12.49 30.72 45.22
N GLY A 960 -11.42 30.22 45.83
CA GLY A 960 -11.11 28.79 45.92
C GLY A 960 -10.59 28.19 44.60
N THR A 961 -11.47 28.06 43.59
CA THR A 961 -11.15 27.54 42.25
C THR A 961 -11.09 28.62 41.16
N SER A 962 -11.23 29.90 41.49
CA SER A 962 -11.19 30.99 40.50
C SER A 962 -10.78 32.34 41.11
N GLY A 963 -10.62 33.34 40.24
CA GLY A 963 -10.17 34.68 40.62
C GLY A 963 -8.66 34.86 40.59
N ALA A 964 -8.17 35.96 41.16
CA ALA A 964 -6.75 36.22 41.35
C ALA A 964 -6.16 35.31 42.45
N PRO A 965 -4.82 35.23 42.58
CA PRO A 965 -4.19 34.69 43.78
C PRO A 965 -4.73 35.37 45.05
N HIS A 966 -4.95 34.58 46.11
CA HIS A 966 -5.43 35.07 47.39
C HIS A 966 -4.46 36.12 47.98
N ALA A 967 -4.98 37.19 48.59
CA ALA A 967 -4.16 38.32 49.06
C ALA A 967 -3.09 37.94 50.09
N GLN A 968 -3.26 36.80 50.78
CA GLN A 968 -2.30 36.22 51.72
C GLN A 968 -1.67 34.91 51.22
N ALA A 969 -1.73 34.59 49.91
CA ALA A 969 -1.24 33.32 49.36
C ALA A 969 0.24 33.01 49.70
N SER A 970 1.07 34.03 49.94
CA SER A 970 2.44 33.86 50.41
C SER A 970 2.58 33.20 51.79
N ALA A 971 1.51 33.21 52.61
CA ALA A 971 1.43 32.59 53.94
C ALA A 971 0.81 31.18 53.91
N PHE A 972 0.68 30.58 52.72
CA PHE A 972 0.16 29.24 52.46
C PHE A 972 1.18 28.40 51.69
N VAL A 973 0.98 27.08 51.66
CA VAL A 973 1.60 26.23 50.63
C VAL A 973 1.05 26.58 49.25
N ASP A 974 1.85 26.40 48.20
CA ASP A 974 1.49 26.59 46.79
C ASP A 974 0.54 25.50 46.26
N ARG A 975 -0.34 24.94 47.10
CA ARG A 975 -1.19 23.79 46.74
C ARG A 975 -2.61 24.03 47.24
N THR A 976 -3.55 23.89 46.33
CA THR A 976 -4.99 23.82 46.63
C THR A 976 -5.52 22.44 46.25
N TRP A 977 -6.05 21.71 47.23
CA TRP A 977 -6.77 20.46 47.03
C TRP A 977 -8.26 20.78 46.92
N ASP A 978 -8.83 20.52 45.76
CA ASP A 978 -10.26 20.69 45.52
C ASP A 978 -10.97 19.35 45.75
N ILE A 979 -11.85 19.33 46.74
CA ILE A 979 -12.49 18.13 47.29
C ILE A 979 -14.01 18.39 47.32
N SER A 980 -14.77 17.67 46.50
CA SER A 980 -16.20 17.99 46.26
C SER A 980 -17.13 16.77 46.40
N PRO A 981 -17.38 16.26 47.63
CA PRO A 981 -18.22 15.08 47.85
C PRO A 981 -19.63 15.20 47.25
N SER A 982 -20.11 14.11 46.64
CA SER A 982 -21.42 14.07 45.96
C SER A 982 -22.62 14.24 46.89
N THR A 983 -22.44 13.91 48.17
CA THR A 983 -23.42 14.02 49.26
C THR A 983 -22.66 14.33 50.56
N ALA A 984 -23.39 14.65 51.64
CA ALA A 984 -22.79 14.99 52.93
C ALA A 984 -21.76 13.93 53.39
N LEU A 985 -20.58 14.40 53.79
CA LEU A 985 -19.46 13.63 54.29
C LEU A 985 -19.06 14.20 55.66
N THR A 986 -18.55 13.35 56.55
CA THR A 986 -17.75 13.79 57.70
C THR A 986 -16.46 12.98 57.67
N ALA A 987 -15.31 13.65 57.72
CA ALA A 987 -14.02 12.99 57.57
C ALA A 987 -12.94 13.52 58.51
N ALA A 988 -11.88 12.71 58.68
CA ALA A 988 -10.56 13.24 58.96
C ALA A 988 -9.78 13.32 57.63
N LEU A 989 -9.20 14.49 57.36
CA LEU A 989 -8.42 14.78 56.16
C LEU A 989 -6.95 14.99 56.55
N THR A 990 -6.06 14.12 56.08
CA THR A 990 -4.61 14.27 56.24
C THR A 990 -3.99 14.69 54.90
N PHE A 991 -3.45 15.90 54.88
CA PHE A 991 -2.78 16.48 53.71
C PHE A 991 -1.27 16.26 53.81
N GLN A 992 -0.60 16.04 52.68
CA GLN A 992 0.85 15.89 52.61
C GLN A 992 1.47 16.88 51.60
N TRP A 993 2.57 17.53 51.97
CA TRP A 993 3.33 18.43 51.09
C TRP A 993 4.84 18.35 51.33
N ASN A 994 5.63 18.87 50.39
CA ASN A 994 7.08 18.93 50.46
C ASN A 994 7.56 20.34 50.81
N ALA A 995 8.80 20.49 51.30
CA ALA A 995 9.37 21.82 51.58
C ALA A 995 9.41 22.75 50.34
N THR A 996 9.47 22.17 49.15
CA THR A 996 9.41 22.86 47.84
C THR A 996 8.02 23.39 47.49
N ASP A 997 6.97 22.98 48.22
CA ASP A 997 5.60 23.48 48.06
C ASP A 997 5.30 24.68 48.96
N GLU A 998 6.25 25.17 49.76
CA GLU A 998 6.02 26.23 50.75
C GLU A 998 6.35 27.62 50.17
N ASN A 999 5.42 28.57 50.25
CA ASN A 999 5.71 29.95 49.87
C ASN A 999 6.57 30.67 50.91
N VAL A 1000 7.28 31.71 50.49
CA VAL A 1000 8.28 32.46 51.28
C VAL A 1000 7.77 33.08 52.59
N GLY A 1001 6.45 33.19 52.79
CA GLY A 1001 5.83 33.70 54.03
C GLY A 1001 5.10 32.64 54.86
N PHE A 1002 5.21 31.35 54.51
CA PHE A 1002 4.56 30.25 55.22
C PHE A 1002 5.36 29.83 56.45
N ASP A 1003 4.75 29.92 57.64
CA ASP A 1003 5.33 29.42 58.88
C ASP A 1003 4.78 28.03 59.20
N ARG A 1004 5.58 27.01 58.88
CA ARG A 1004 5.26 25.59 59.12
C ARG A 1004 4.95 25.28 60.59
N SER A 1005 5.51 26.04 61.56
CA SER A 1005 5.24 25.81 62.98
C SER A 1005 3.81 26.20 63.40
N ARG A 1006 3.13 27.00 62.56
CA ARG A 1006 1.76 27.49 62.73
C ARG A 1006 0.83 27.02 61.61
N ALA A 1007 1.19 25.95 60.90
CA ALA A 1007 0.43 25.42 59.79
C ALA A 1007 -0.91 24.81 60.26
N ALA A 1008 -2.01 25.28 59.67
CA ALA A 1008 -3.34 24.75 59.85
C ALA A 1008 -3.97 24.39 58.49
N VAL A 1009 -4.92 23.46 58.49
CA VAL A 1009 -5.76 23.17 57.32
C VAL A 1009 -6.74 24.34 57.16
N MET A 1010 -6.64 25.02 56.04
CA MET A 1010 -7.50 26.12 55.64
C MET A 1010 -8.50 25.63 54.58
N HIS A 1011 -9.76 26.07 54.65
CA HIS A 1011 -10.75 25.83 53.58
C HIS A 1011 -11.46 27.10 53.16
N TYR A 1012 -11.91 27.15 51.92
CA TYR A 1012 -12.62 28.31 51.37
C TYR A 1012 -14.04 28.40 51.95
N ASN A 1013 -14.34 29.52 52.62
CA ASN A 1013 -15.61 29.79 53.30
C ASN A 1013 -16.67 30.49 52.41
N GLY A 1014 -16.31 30.86 51.18
CA GLY A 1014 -17.08 31.82 50.39
C GLY A 1014 -16.57 33.26 50.57
N ASN A 1015 -17.11 34.18 49.77
CA ASN A 1015 -16.85 35.63 49.84
C ASN A 1015 -15.36 36.04 49.90
N GLY A 1016 -14.47 35.27 49.25
CA GLY A 1016 -13.03 35.56 49.23
C GLY A 1016 -12.25 35.14 50.48
N SER A 1017 -12.88 34.45 51.44
CA SER A 1017 -12.31 34.14 52.76
C SER A 1017 -11.91 32.67 52.92
N TRP A 1018 -10.85 32.43 53.70
CA TRP A 1018 -10.34 31.10 54.05
C TRP A 1018 -10.33 30.91 55.57
N GLY A 1019 -11.00 29.87 56.07
CA GLY A 1019 -11.10 29.56 57.50
C GLY A 1019 -10.22 28.39 57.92
N SER A 1020 -9.73 28.39 59.16
CA SER A 1020 -8.90 27.33 59.72
C SER A 1020 -9.72 26.25 60.43
N TYR A 1021 -9.44 24.99 60.12
CA TYR A 1021 -9.78 23.86 60.99
C TYR A 1021 -8.76 23.71 62.13
N SER A 1022 -9.19 23.11 63.25
CA SER A 1022 -8.26 22.63 64.27
C SER A 1022 -7.52 21.40 63.76
N THR A 1023 -6.22 21.32 63.99
CA THR A 1023 -5.33 20.31 63.40
C THR A 1023 -4.43 19.63 64.42
N THR A 1024 -3.88 18.47 64.02
CA THR A 1024 -2.70 17.91 64.66
C THR A 1024 -1.49 18.85 64.52
N ALA A 1025 -0.46 18.62 65.33
CA ALA A 1025 0.88 19.14 65.03
C ALA A 1025 1.38 18.60 63.68
N VAL A 1026 2.25 19.35 63.01
CA VAL A 1026 2.90 18.94 61.76
C VAL A 1026 3.94 17.85 62.03
N GLY A 1027 4.08 16.89 61.12
CA GLY A 1027 5.15 15.89 61.15
C GLY A 1027 6.55 16.51 61.23
N SER A 1028 7.44 15.93 62.05
CA SER A 1028 8.76 16.48 62.36
C SER A 1028 9.82 16.31 61.27
N SER A 1029 9.52 15.57 60.21
CA SER A 1029 10.38 15.35 59.03
C SER A 1029 9.56 15.39 57.74
N GLY A 1030 10.21 15.72 56.62
CA GLY A 1030 9.57 15.73 55.30
C GLY A 1030 9.40 14.31 54.72
N PRO A 1031 8.36 14.04 53.89
CA PRO A 1031 7.28 14.96 53.51
C PRO A 1031 6.35 15.27 54.70
N TYR A 1032 5.96 16.54 54.82
CA TYR A 1032 5.21 17.01 55.98
C TYR A 1032 3.74 16.63 55.86
N THR A 1033 3.13 16.32 56.99
CA THR A 1033 1.70 15.98 57.08
C THR A 1033 1.00 16.78 58.17
N VAL A 1034 -0.29 17.05 57.95
CA VAL A 1034 -1.19 17.67 58.93
C VAL A 1034 -2.60 17.11 58.76
N THR A 1035 -3.28 16.80 59.88
CA THR A 1035 -4.62 16.22 59.89
C THR A 1035 -5.63 17.20 60.48
N ALA A 1036 -6.73 17.46 59.77
CA ALA A 1036 -7.95 18.06 60.31
C ALA A 1036 -9.01 16.97 60.56
N SER A 1037 -9.64 16.99 61.73
CA SER A 1037 -10.63 15.98 62.15
C SER A 1037 -12.04 16.57 62.21
N GLY A 1038 -13.05 15.80 61.81
CA GLY A 1038 -14.45 16.23 61.87
C GLY A 1038 -14.85 17.21 60.76
N VAL A 1039 -14.14 17.19 59.62
CA VAL A 1039 -14.41 18.04 58.46
C VAL A 1039 -15.74 17.62 57.83
N SER A 1040 -16.73 18.51 57.90
CA SER A 1040 -18.10 18.32 57.38
C SER A 1040 -18.52 19.38 56.35
N SER A 1041 -17.73 20.43 56.18
CA SER A 1041 -17.85 21.42 55.10
C SER A 1041 -16.74 21.15 54.09
N PHE A 1042 -17.09 21.11 52.81
CA PHE A 1042 -16.16 20.76 51.73
C PHE A 1042 -16.16 21.83 50.65
N SER A 1043 -14.95 22.30 50.34
CA SER A 1043 -14.63 23.33 49.37
C SER A 1043 -13.15 23.14 48.98
N PRO A 1044 -12.50 24.05 48.24
CA PRO A 1044 -11.05 24.03 48.09
C PRO A 1044 -10.34 24.20 49.44
N PHE A 1045 -9.38 23.30 49.71
CA PHE A 1045 -8.53 23.27 50.90
C PHE A 1045 -7.08 23.63 50.55
N SER A 1046 -6.35 24.23 51.49
CA SER A 1046 -4.91 24.49 51.42
C SER A 1046 -4.32 24.51 52.84
N ILE A 1047 -3.00 24.56 52.99
CA ILE A 1047 -2.33 24.63 54.30
C ILE A 1047 -1.79 26.05 54.50
N GLY A 1048 -2.15 26.71 55.60
CA GLY A 1048 -1.86 28.13 55.83
C GLY A 1048 -1.41 28.48 57.24
N THR A 1049 -0.81 29.66 57.41
CA THR A 1049 -0.25 30.15 58.67
C THR A 1049 -1.34 30.72 59.57
N GLY A 1050 -1.64 30.06 60.69
CA GLY A 1050 -2.76 30.42 61.58
C GLY A 1050 -2.56 31.72 62.37
N GLY A 1051 -3.34 32.76 62.03
CA GLY A 1051 -3.54 33.98 62.84
C GLY A 1051 -2.81 35.22 62.33
N VAL A 1052 -3.52 36.13 61.66
CA VAL A 1052 -3.01 37.42 61.14
C VAL A 1052 -3.88 38.57 61.64
N VAL A 1053 -3.24 39.71 61.95
CA VAL A 1053 -3.85 40.89 62.61
C VAL A 1053 -4.29 41.95 61.59
N LEU A 1054 -5.25 42.80 61.96
CA LEU A 1054 -5.78 43.90 61.13
C LEU A 1054 -5.42 45.29 61.69
N PRO A 1055 -4.75 46.15 60.91
CA PRO A 1055 -4.73 47.61 61.11
C PRO A 1055 -5.44 48.35 59.96
N VAL A 1056 -6.20 49.41 60.30
CA VAL A 1056 -6.96 50.31 59.42
C VAL A 1056 -7.94 49.64 58.44
N THR A 1057 -9.24 49.77 58.71
CA THR A 1057 -10.31 49.26 57.84
C THR A 1057 -10.52 50.14 56.60
N LEU A 1058 -9.66 49.93 55.60
CA LEU A 1058 -9.95 50.25 54.20
C LEU A 1058 -11.20 49.44 53.78
N LEU A 1059 -12.31 50.11 53.48
CA LEU A 1059 -13.59 49.47 53.14
C LEU A 1059 -13.54 48.83 51.75
N ASP A 1060 -13.03 49.60 50.79
CA ASP A 1060 -12.82 49.18 49.42
C ASP A 1060 -11.63 49.93 48.81
N PHE A 1061 -10.98 49.29 47.85
CA PHE A 1061 -10.14 49.95 46.85
C PHE A 1061 -10.39 49.24 45.53
N VAL A 1062 -10.84 50.01 44.54
CA VAL A 1062 -11.31 49.52 43.23
C VAL A 1062 -10.63 50.33 42.14
N ALA A 1063 -9.87 49.65 41.28
CA ALA A 1063 -9.38 50.22 40.03
C ALA A 1063 -10.28 49.68 38.90
N GLN A 1064 -10.99 50.57 38.20
CA GLN A 1064 -11.93 50.21 37.13
C GLN A 1064 -11.60 50.97 35.84
N ARG A 1065 -11.44 50.23 34.74
CA ARG A 1065 -11.25 50.83 33.42
C ARG A 1065 -12.49 51.62 32.99
N ARG A 1066 -12.27 52.85 32.51
CA ARG A 1066 -13.31 53.79 32.01
C ARG A 1066 -13.12 54.18 30.55
N GLY A 1067 -11.97 53.86 29.95
CA GLY A 1067 -11.69 54.11 28.54
C GLY A 1067 -10.54 53.22 28.03
N PRO A 1068 -10.20 53.30 26.73
CA PRO A 1068 -9.13 52.49 26.14
C PRO A 1068 -7.77 52.73 26.82
N ALA A 1069 -7.49 53.97 27.25
CA ALA A 1069 -6.30 54.33 28.02
C ALA A 1069 -6.61 54.71 29.48
N THR A 1070 -7.88 54.77 29.91
CA THR A 1070 -8.26 55.40 31.19
C THR A 1070 -8.67 54.39 32.25
N VAL A 1071 -8.05 54.45 33.43
CA VAL A 1071 -8.39 53.69 34.63
C VAL A 1071 -8.73 54.64 35.77
N GLN A 1072 -9.92 54.46 36.35
CA GLN A 1072 -10.42 55.22 37.49
C GLN A 1072 -10.19 54.41 38.77
N LEU A 1073 -9.51 55.00 39.75
CA LEU A 1073 -9.23 54.39 41.04
C LEU A 1073 -10.06 55.06 42.13
N ARG A 1074 -10.74 54.27 42.95
CA ARG A 1074 -11.62 54.75 44.03
C ARG A 1074 -11.37 53.93 45.29
N TRP A 1075 -11.43 54.57 46.45
CA TRP A 1075 -11.39 53.88 47.75
C TRP A 1075 -12.15 54.65 48.81
N ALA A 1076 -12.51 53.95 49.88
CA ALA A 1076 -13.02 54.57 51.10
C ALA A 1076 -12.40 53.96 52.35
N THR A 1077 -12.16 54.80 53.35
CA THR A 1077 -11.77 54.40 54.71
C THR A 1077 -13.01 54.39 55.59
N ALA A 1078 -13.12 53.43 56.52
CA ALA A 1078 -14.20 53.43 57.52
C ALA A 1078 -13.99 54.54 58.56
N GLN A 1079 -12.74 54.63 59.01
CA GLN A 1079 -12.19 55.59 59.95
C GLN A 1079 -10.72 55.78 59.57
N GLU A 1080 -10.21 56.98 59.77
CA GLU A 1080 -8.79 57.32 59.68
C GLU A 1080 -8.29 57.69 61.07
N GLN A 1081 -7.08 57.25 61.39
CA GLN A 1081 -6.34 57.72 62.55
C GLN A 1081 -4.94 58.13 62.09
N ASP A 1082 -4.61 59.38 62.36
CA ASP A 1082 -3.32 60.03 62.16
C ASP A 1082 -2.78 59.92 60.71
N ASN A 1083 -3.66 59.72 59.71
CA ASN A 1083 -3.36 59.47 58.30
C ASN A 1083 -2.87 60.73 57.56
N ALA A 1084 -1.64 60.72 57.04
CA ALA A 1084 -1.11 61.79 56.19
C ALA A 1084 -1.56 61.66 54.72
N GLY A 1085 -1.85 60.46 54.25
CA GLY A 1085 -2.48 60.22 52.95
C GLY A 1085 -2.01 58.97 52.21
N PHE A 1086 -2.44 58.85 50.96
CA PHE A 1086 -2.26 57.67 50.12
C PHE A 1086 -1.37 57.98 48.92
N GLU A 1087 -0.25 57.29 48.79
CA GLU A 1087 0.46 57.20 47.50
C GLU A 1087 -0.26 56.17 46.62
N VAL A 1088 -0.56 56.53 45.37
CA VAL A 1088 -1.12 55.60 44.38
C VAL A 1088 0.05 55.04 43.58
N GLU A 1089 0.19 53.71 43.58
CA GLU A 1089 1.29 53.01 42.91
C GLU A 1089 0.79 52.09 41.80
N LYS A 1090 1.60 51.93 40.74
CA LYS A 1090 1.33 51.12 39.54
C LYS A 1090 2.48 50.15 39.28
N SER A 1091 2.16 48.94 38.86
CA SER A 1091 3.10 47.89 38.48
C SER A 1091 2.64 47.18 37.20
N MET A 1092 3.60 46.74 36.38
CA MET A 1092 3.34 45.93 35.18
C MET A 1092 3.46 44.43 35.43
N ASP A 1093 4.21 44.02 36.45
CA ASP A 1093 4.55 42.63 36.78
C ASP A 1093 3.95 42.15 38.12
N GLY A 1094 3.25 43.03 38.83
CA GLY A 1094 2.69 42.79 40.15
C GLY A 1094 3.72 42.80 41.29
N ARG A 1095 5.01 43.07 41.00
CA ARG A 1095 6.14 42.98 41.94
C ARG A 1095 6.86 44.32 42.11
N GLN A 1096 7.27 44.95 41.02
CA GLN A 1096 7.87 46.29 41.05
C GLN A 1096 6.79 47.35 40.88
N TYR A 1097 6.54 48.10 41.96
CA TYR A 1097 5.59 49.21 41.99
C TYR A 1097 6.32 50.54 41.91
N ARG A 1098 5.82 51.45 41.07
CA ARG A 1098 6.22 52.86 41.04
C ARG A 1098 5.05 53.75 41.43
N ARG A 1099 5.31 54.80 42.21
CA ARG A 1099 4.33 55.85 42.47
C ARG A 1099 3.89 56.52 41.15
N ILE A 1100 2.58 56.74 41.01
CA ILE A 1100 1.95 57.48 39.91
C ILE A 1100 1.16 58.70 40.39
N GLY A 1101 0.85 58.79 41.69
CA GLY A 1101 0.14 59.92 42.28
C GLY A 1101 0.19 59.90 43.80
N GLN A 1102 -0.39 60.92 44.43
CA GLN A 1102 -0.64 60.97 45.87
C GLN A 1102 -1.92 61.77 46.12
N VAL A 1103 -2.70 61.35 47.11
CA VAL A 1103 -3.91 62.03 47.59
C VAL A 1103 -3.78 62.19 49.10
N ALA A 1104 -3.96 63.41 49.60
CA ALA A 1104 -3.83 63.71 51.03
C ALA A 1104 -4.91 63.00 51.86
N GLY A 1105 -4.56 62.57 53.07
CA GLY A 1105 -5.49 62.01 54.05
C GLY A 1105 -6.20 63.09 54.85
N HIS A 1106 -7.17 62.70 55.69
CA HIS A 1106 -7.89 63.63 56.57
C HIS A 1106 -7.38 63.59 58.02
N GLY A 1107 -6.18 63.07 58.26
CA GLY A 1107 -5.60 62.94 59.60
C GLY A 1107 -6.35 61.91 60.44
N THR A 1108 -6.93 62.36 61.57
CA THR A 1108 -7.80 61.55 62.42
C THR A 1108 -9.27 61.93 62.15
N SER A 1109 -10.03 60.99 61.58
CA SER A 1109 -11.43 61.18 61.22
C SER A 1109 -12.24 59.91 61.46
N THR A 1110 -13.23 59.98 62.35
CA THR A 1110 -14.18 58.88 62.65
C THR A 1110 -15.32 58.77 61.64
N GLN A 1111 -15.30 59.56 60.56
CA GLN A 1111 -16.29 59.50 59.47
C GLN A 1111 -15.66 58.92 58.20
N ARG A 1112 -16.46 58.16 57.46
CA ARG A 1112 -16.07 57.55 56.18
C ARG A 1112 -15.57 58.61 55.19
N GLN A 1113 -14.30 58.56 54.83
CA GLN A 1113 -13.75 59.35 53.72
C GLN A 1113 -13.83 58.55 52.42
N ALA A 1114 -13.95 59.25 51.29
CA ALA A 1114 -14.03 58.63 49.96
C ALA A 1114 -13.15 59.40 48.97
N TYR A 1115 -12.33 58.66 48.22
CA TYR A 1115 -11.25 59.20 47.41
C TYR A 1115 -11.37 58.73 45.95
N LEU A 1116 -10.73 59.51 45.07
CA LEU A 1116 -10.72 59.31 43.62
C LEU A 1116 -9.36 59.71 43.05
N PHE A 1117 -8.81 58.85 42.20
CA PHE A 1117 -7.65 59.13 41.35
C PHE A 1117 -7.93 58.61 39.93
N VAL A 1118 -7.28 59.16 38.90
CA VAL A 1118 -7.42 58.72 37.51
C VAL A 1118 -6.04 58.58 36.88
N ASP A 1119 -5.80 57.45 36.24
CA ASP A 1119 -4.66 57.21 35.35
C ASP A 1119 -5.19 57.19 33.91
N ASP A 1120 -4.85 58.21 33.13
CA ASP A 1120 -5.27 58.41 31.74
C ASP A 1120 -4.28 57.84 30.71
N ALA A 1121 -3.16 57.27 31.16
CA ALA A 1121 -2.10 56.67 30.36
C ALA A 1121 -1.96 55.14 30.61
N ALA A 1122 -3.07 54.48 30.90
CA ALA A 1122 -3.18 53.06 31.26
C ALA A 1122 -3.65 52.17 30.10
N THR A 1123 -2.94 52.18 28.96
CA THR A 1123 -3.28 51.38 27.78
C THR A 1123 -3.18 49.86 28.02
N ALA A 1124 -2.07 49.42 28.62
CA ALA A 1124 -1.79 48.01 28.91
C ALA A 1124 -2.47 47.51 30.19
N ALA A 1125 -2.34 46.20 30.46
CA ALA A 1125 -2.71 45.59 31.73
C ALA A 1125 -1.76 46.06 32.84
N ALA A 1126 -2.27 46.36 34.03
CA ALA A 1126 -1.46 46.84 35.15
C ALA A 1126 -2.10 46.49 36.51
N TYR A 1127 -1.26 46.33 37.52
CA TYR A 1127 -1.65 46.24 38.92
C TYR A 1127 -1.52 47.62 39.56
N TYR A 1128 -2.52 48.01 40.35
CA TYR A 1128 -2.49 49.24 41.14
C TYR A 1128 -2.62 48.91 42.62
N ARG A 1129 -1.98 49.67 43.50
CA ARG A 1129 -2.21 49.60 44.95
C ARG A 1129 -2.13 50.97 45.59
N LEU A 1130 -2.69 51.08 46.79
CA LEU A 1130 -2.48 52.21 47.67
C LEU A 1130 -1.36 51.89 48.66
N ARG A 1131 -0.57 52.90 48.99
CA ARG A 1131 0.29 52.94 50.16
C ARG A 1131 -0.19 54.09 51.04
N GLN A 1132 -0.94 53.77 52.08
CA GLN A 1132 -1.25 54.71 53.15
C GLN A 1132 0.05 55.06 53.87
N THR A 1133 0.20 56.34 54.25
CA THR A 1133 1.27 56.86 55.10
C THR A 1133 0.64 57.64 56.24
N ASP A 1134 0.99 57.31 57.47
CA ASP A 1134 0.53 58.00 58.67
C ASP A 1134 1.50 59.16 59.02
N THR A 1135 1.08 60.09 59.86
CA THR A 1135 1.82 61.33 60.19
C THR A 1135 3.10 61.11 60.98
N ASP A 1136 3.32 59.90 61.52
CA ASP A 1136 4.58 59.46 62.11
C ASP A 1136 5.52 58.75 61.10
N GLY A 1137 5.09 58.61 59.84
CA GLY A 1137 5.85 58.00 58.75
C GLY A 1137 5.66 56.49 58.58
N LYS A 1138 4.83 55.82 59.40
CA LYS A 1138 4.45 54.41 59.16
C LYS A 1138 3.65 54.27 57.87
N THR A 1139 3.76 53.13 57.19
CA THR A 1139 3.02 52.89 55.93
C THR A 1139 2.37 51.52 55.84
N THR A 1140 1.11 51.49 55.40
CA THR A 1140 0.29 50.28 55.21
C THR A 1140 -0.18 50.20 53.76
N TYR A 1141 -0.23 49.00 53.18
CA TYR A 1141 -0.55 48.79 51.76
C TYR A 1141 -1.92 48.15 51.56
N SER A 1142 -2.65 48.55 50.50
CA SER A 1142 -3.83 47.82 50.05
C SER A 1142 -3.45 46.52 49.34
N ALA A 1143 -4.41 45.60 49.22
CA ALA A 1143 -4.33 44.57 48.19
C ALA A 1143 -4.22 45.21 46.80
N PRO A 1144 -3.43 44.65 45.86
CA PRO A 1144 -3.29 45.20 44.53
C PRO A 1144 -4.49 44.84 43.64
N GLN A 1145 -5.10 45.85 43.03
CA GLN A 1145 -6.16 45.70 42.04
C GLN A 1145 -5.56 45.53 40.64
N TYR A 1146 -5.77 44.36 40.04
CA TYR A 1146 -5.42 44.11 38.65
C TYR A 1146 -6.48 44.71 37.72
N VAL A 1147 -6.04 45.56 36.79
CA VAL A 1147 -6.86 46.03 35.68
C VAL A 1147 -6.27 45.50 34.40
N ALA A 1148 -7.02 44.63 33.72
CA ALA A 1148 -6.65 44.12 32.41
C ALA A 1148 -6.44 45.25 31.39
N ALA A 1149 -5.75 44.94 30.29
CA ALA A 1149 -5.69 45.82 29.12
C ALA A 1149 -7.11 46.19 28.67
N GLY A 1150 -7.25 47.32 27.96
CA GLY A 1150 -8.53 47.64 27.33
C GLY A 1150 -8.97 46.54 26.37
N PRO A 1151 -10.27 46.35 26.13
CA PRO A 1151 -10.78 45.41 25.13
C PRO A 1151 -10.43 45.92 23.72
N GLY A 1152 -9.18 45.72 23.31
CA GLY A 1152 -8.87 45.44 21.92
C GLY A 1152 -9.42 44.06 21.60
N SER A 1153 -10.16 43.94 20.51
CA SER A 1153 -10.72 42.67 20.08
C SER A 1153 -9.61 41.66 19.81
N GLU A 1154 -9.81 40.41 20.20
CA GLU A 1154 -8.84 39.35 19.90
C GLU A 1154 -8.77 39.13 18.38
N LEU A 1155 -7.56 39.19 17.83
CA LEU A 1155 -7.35 39.03 16.40
C LEU A 1155 -7.77 37.62 15.98
N THR A 1156 -8.70 37.53 15.05
CA THR A 1156 -9.28 36.26 14.60
C THR A 1156 -9.23 36.16 13.09
N ILE A 1157 -9.21 34.93 12.58
CA ILE A 1157 -9.22 34.62 11.14
C ILE A 1157 -10.43 33.74 10.83
N TYR A 1158 -11.25 34.18 9.88
CA TYR A 1158 -12.51 33.51 9.53
C TYR A 1158 -12.75 33.46 8.01
N PRO A 1159 -13.29 32.36 7.45
CA PRO A 1159 -13.47 31.05 8.08
C PRO A 1159 -12.13 30.37 8.40
N ASN A 1160 -12.13 29.48 9.40
CA ASN A 1160 -10.96 28.66 9.75
C ASN A 1160 -11.46 27.35 10.40
N PRO A 1161 -11.39 26.18 9.74
CA PRO A 1161 -10.74 25.93 8.45
C PRO A 1161 -11.28 26.74 7.26
N THR A 1162 -10.45 26.90 6.23
CA THR A 1162 -10.76 27.65 5.01
C THR A 1162 -10.46 26.82 3.76
N THR A 1163 -11.25 27.00 2.71
CA THR A 1163 -10.98 26.47 1.36
C THR A 1163 -10.04 27.37 0.54
N GLY A 1164 -9.70 28.57 1.03
CA GLY A 1164 -8.77 29.51 0.40
C GLY A 1164 -9.05 30.99 0.71
N ASP A 1165 -10.31 31.33 1.03
CA ASP A 1165 -10.72 32.71 1.36
C ASP A 1165 -10.84 32.92 2.87
N VAL A 1166 -10.34 34.06 3.34
CA VAL A 1166 -10.28 34.46 4.76
C VAL A 1166 -10.35 35.98 4.92
N ARG A 1167 -10.90 36.42 6.06
CA ARG A 1167 -10.76 37.79 6.57
C ARG A 1167 -10.07 37.78 7.94
N LEU A 1168 -9.36 38.86 8.25
CA LEU A 1168 -8.84 39.12 9.60
C LEU A 1168 -9.82 40.05 10.33
N ASP A 1169 -10.45 39.52 11.38
CA ASP A 1169 -11.37 40.23 12.26
C ASP A 1169 -10.66 40.67 13.55
N GLY A 1170 -11.20 41.70 14.21
CA GLY A 1170 -10.70 42.18 15.50
C GLY A 1170 -9.68 43.33 15.45
N LEU A 1171 -9.53 44.00 14.30
CA LEU A 1171 -8.62 45.13 14.14
C LEU A 1171 -9.38 46.44 13.84
N PRO A 1172 -8.90 47.60 14.33
CA PRO A 1172 -9.40 48.90 13.87
C PRO A 1172 -9.01 49.11 12.40
N ALA A 1173 -9.89 49.76 11.63
CA ALA A 1173 -9.71 49.92 10.18
C ALA A 1173 -8.44 50.71 9.76
N THR A 1174 -7.82 51.44 10.70
CA THR A 1174 -6.58 52.20 10.53
C THR A 1174 -5.30 51.41 10.90
N ALA A 1175 -5.42 50.15 11.35
CA ALA A 1175 -4.25 49.33 11.70
C ALA A 1175 -3.38 49.04 10.47
N GLN A 1176 -2.07 49.23 10.63
CA GLN A 1176 -1.06 48.76 9.69
C GLN A 1176 -0.51 47.41 10.16
N LEU A 1177 -0.46 46.45 9.25
CA LEU A 1177 -0.20 45.04 9.52
C LEU A 1177 0.93 44.51 8.65
N GLN A 1178 1.87 43.79 9.24
CA GLN A 1178 2.79 42.95 8.48
C GLN A 1178 2.38 41.48 8.61
N LEU A 1179 2.30 40.75 7.49
CA LEU A 1179 1.95 39.32 7.49
C LEU A 1179 3.17 38.45 7.20
N ALA A 1180 3.29 37.34 7.90
CA ALA A 1180 4.18 36.23 7.53
C ALA A 1180 3.46 34.88 7.69
N LEU A 1181 3.06 34.26 6.59
CA LEU A 1181 2.45 32.92 6.56
C LEU A 1181 3.54 31.87 6.33
N ARG A 1182 3.57 30.81 7.16
CA ARG A 1182 4.51 29.69 7.07
C ARG A 1182 3.78 28.35 7.11
N THR A 1183 4.35 27.31 6.50
CA THR A 1183 3.93 25.92 6.76
C THR A 1183 4.31 25.51 8.18
N ALA A 1184 3.75 24.41 8.71
CA ALA A 1184 4.17 23.89 10.03
C ALA A 1184 5.69 23.63 10.16
N PRO A 1185 6.43 23.14 9.14
CA PRO A 1185 7.91 23.10 9.13
C PRO A 1185 8.62 24.46 8.94
N GLY A 1186 7.93 25.60 9.01
CA GLY A 1186 8.53 26.94 9.02
C GLY A 1186 8.83 27.59 7.66
N ARG A 1187 8.61 26.89 6.53
CA ARG A 1187 8.82 27.43 5.17
C ARG A 1187 7.87 28.60 4.91
N VAL A 1188 8.41 29.73 4.45
CA VAL A 1188 7.62 30.94 4.10
C VAL A 1188 6.74 30.68 2.87
N VAL A 1189 5.49 31.15 2.95
CA VAL A 1189 4.45 31.07 1.93
C VAL A 1189 3.98 32.46 1.49
N LEU A 1190 3.89 33.39 2.45
CA LEU A 1190 3.65 34.81 2.23
C LEU A 1190 4.51 35.61 3.21
N SER A 1191 5.08 36.72 2.75
CA SER A 1191 5.61 37.79 3.58
C SER A 1191 5.25 39.12 2.91
N THR A 1192 4.87 40.14 3.69
CA THR A 1192 4.42 41.45 3.17
C THR A 1192 5.21 42.61 3.75
N PRO A 1193 5.16 43.81 3.15
CA PRO A 1193 5.34 45.07 3.89
C PRO A 1193 4.12 45.34 4.78
N LEU A 1194 4.07 46.52 5.41
CA LEU A 1194 2.88 47.04 6.10
C LEU A 1194 1.70 47.22 5.11
N LEU A 1195 0.50 46.85 5.56
CA LEU A 1195 -0.76 46.85 4.78
C LEU A 1195 -1.94 47.29 5.66
N THR A 1196 -3.01 47.80 5.07
CA THR A 1196 -4.31 47.92 5.78
C THR A 1196 -4.97 46.56 6.00
N ALA A 1197 -5.89 46.45 6.95
CA ALA A 1197 -6.60 45.20 7.27
C ALA A 1197 -7.34 44.55 6.08
N ALA A 1198 -7.87 45.38 5.17
CA ALA A 1198 -8.54 44.91 3.94
C ALA A 1198 -7.53 44.30 2.95
N GLU A 1199 -6.42 45.00 2.68
CA GLU A 1199 -5.35 44.51 1.80
C GLU A 1199 -4.66 43.26 2.36
N ALA A 1200 -4.46 43.20 3.67
CA ALA A 1200 -3.92 42.05 4.37
C ALA A 1200 -4.81 40.81 4.18
N SER A 1201 -6.12 40.94 4.40
CA SER A 1201 -7.10 39.87 4.18
C SER A 1201 -7.12 39.39 2.71
N ALA A 1202 -7.08 40.33 1.76
CA ALA A 1202 -7.06 40.03 0.33
C ALA A 1202 -5.77 39.29 -0.10
N LYS A 1203 -4.59 39.76 0.33
CA LYS A 1203 -3.30 39.12 0.00
C LYS A 1203 -3.13 37.76 0.69
N LEU A 1204 -3.64 37.62 1.92
CA LEU A 1204 -3.67 36.35 2.63
C LEU A 1204 -4.54 35.30 1.93
N SER A 1205 -5.75 35.68 1.50
CA SER A 1205 -6.63 34.82 0.69
C SER A 1205 -5.98 34.44 -0.65
N ALA A 1206 -5.38 35.42 -1.35
CA ALA A 1206 -4.69 35.16 -2.62
C ALA A 1206 -3.51 34.18 -2.48
N ALA A 1207 -2.82 34.16 -1.33
CA ALA A 1207 -1.80 33.17 -1.01
C ALA A 1207 -2.40 31.81 -0.66
N LEU A 1208 -3.42 31.76 0.21
CA LEU A 1208 -4.07 30.51 0.66
C LEU A 1208 -4.79 29.78 -0.48
N ARG A 1209 -5.41 30.49 -1.43
CA ARG A 1209 -5.94 29.91 -2.68
C ARG A 1209 -4.90 29.16 -3.52
N ARG A 1210 -3.61 29.49 -3.38
CA ARG A 1210 -2.48 28.88 -4.11
C ARG A 1210 -1.68 27.90 -3.24
N ALA A 1211 -2.01 27.79 -1.96
CA ALA A 1211 -1.35 26.91 -1.01
C ALA A 1211 -2.04 25.54 -0.99
N ALA A 1212 -1.24 24.47 -0.82
CA ALA A 1212 -1.76 23.11 -0.70
C ALA A 1212 -2.59 22.95 0.60
N PRO A 1213 -3.55 22.01 0.66
CA PRO A 1213 -4.22 21.64 1.90
C PRO A 1213 -3.23 21.29 3.01
N GLY A 1214 -3.53 21.69 4.25
CA GLY A 1214 -2.64 21.45 5.39
C GLY A 1214 -2.66 22.55 6.46
N LEU A 1215 -1.70 22.43 7.38
CA LEU A 1215 -1.55 23.30 8.54
C LEU A 1215 -0.50 24.40 8.30
N TYR A 1216 -0.93 25.65 8.52
CA TYR A 1216 -0.10 26.84 8.41
C TYR A 1216 -0.11 27.63 9.72
N VAL A 1217 0.98 28.35 9.97
CA VAL A 1217 1.11 29.35 11.04
C VAL A 1217 1.18 30.71 10.38
N LEU A 1218 0.18 31.55 10.64
CA LEU A 1218 0.19 32.95 10.27
C LEU A 1218 0.75 33.76 11.44
N THR A 1219 1.75 34.59 11.17
CA THR A 1219 2.15 35.67 12.08
C THR A 1219 1.60 36.98 11.53
N VAL A 1220 0.93 37.75 12.38
CA VAL A 1220 0.44 39.10 12.08
C VAL A 1220 1.12 40.04 13.06
N GLU A 1221 1.94 40.96 12.54
CA GLU A 1221 2.58 42.00 13.35
C GLU A 1221 1.72 43.26 13.29
N VAL A 1222 1.23 43.69 14.45
CA VAL A 1222 0.37 44.86 14.61
C VAL A 1222 1.16 45.92 15.36
N ASN A 1223 1.49 47.04 14.71
CA ASN A 1223 2.26 48.15 15.31
C ASN A 1223 3.56 47.69 16.04
N GLY A 1224 4.29 46.72 15.48
CA GLY A 1224 5.53 46.20 16.07
C GLY A 1224 5.35 45.11 17.13
N GLN A 1225 4.18 44.49 17.25
CA GLN A 1225 3.91 43.36 18.16
C GLN A 1225 3.36 42.15 17.38
N PRO A 1226 4.05 40.99 17.39
CA PRO A 1226 3.62 39.80 16.67
C PRO A 1226 2.55 39.01 17.42
N GLN A 1227 1.52 38.58 16.68
CA GLN A 1227 0.52 37.62 17.11
C GLN A 1227 0.53 36.41 16.18
N HIS A 1228 0.32 35.20 16.71
CA HIS A 1228 0.38 33.95 15.95
C HIS A 1228 -0.99 33.27 15.87
N LEU A 1229 -1.44 32.97 14.67
CA LEU A 1229 -2.71 32.31 14.37
C LEU A 1229 -2.50 30.98 13.66
N LYS A 1230 -3.18 29.94 14.13
CA LYS A 1230 -3.29 28.65 13.46
C LYS A 1230 -4.24 28.77 12.26
N VAL A 1231 -3.81 28.41 11.05
CA VAL A 1231 -4.66 28.43 9.85
C VAL A 1231 -4.71 27.03 9.24
N VAL A 1232 -5.92 26.50 9.05
CA VAL A 1232 -6.14 25.18 8.43
C VAL A 1232 -6.71 25.37 7.03
N LYS A 1233 -5.92 25.03 6.00
CA LYS A 1233 -6.38 24.99 4.60
C LYS A 1233 -6.94 23.60 4.31
N GLN A 1234 -8.19 23.54 3.88
CA GLN A 1234 -8.83 22.36 3.26
C GLN A 1234 -8.57 22.34 1.76
#